data_AF-A0A2M7AZG8-F1
#
_entry.id   AF-A0A2M7AZG8-F1
#
_cell.length_a   1.000
_cell.length_b   1.000
_cell.length_c   1.000
_cell.angle_alpha   90.00
_cell.angle_beta   90.00
_cell.angle_gamma   90.00
#
_symmetry.space_group_name_H-M   'P 1'
#
loop_
_entity.id
_entity.type
_entity.pdbx_description
1 polymer ?
#
loop_
_entity_poly.entity_id
_entity_poly.type
_entity_poly.pdbx_seq_one_letter_code
_entity_poly.pdbx_strand_id
1 'polypeptide(L)'
;MQKNKMTKGNPRGIKKVEQKSFFPGWLIWSVASIWGFIVLKNYYSVFKPNFNNLEIMLSFDQYLGIFNFGNFLIFKHLLNVFLAGFFFFSAFSIGRSVLLRAGLVFFNFLEEFIFSVALGLGITAHLTLLIGFLGLFSGYIIYIIVFIFFIVGIIDLKNHPLQLIFPKGKLSLPDILAAVILVIAMLINLSGALSPEIFYDSLVYHLGVPNFYKIYHKIVNMPFVFYSNLPAVASMLFTAGLFIKDEIIAKLINYGAGIFTCLAMLSISIRYFNVKTGIYASLIFYTITHVMIGSWSCGSEALLAFFGLVSLYGIINFSDEKKIWLILSAIFAGIAMGVKYTGLFVAVGVAASYIFSYFPPLRKTVKNIIIWGLISFAVVSPWLVKNYIYKKNPVYPFMSELFPKDSTSDYEKLKGFNVEAKQFGTFKLSDWVKHPWNITMGKVPNSENFTPLFLFLIPLVVFLGKSPPQLKYVIVYFLVVWLTWSVSSTMIRFMMPAYPAAGLIIAYYLTANFYKSLKKILLWMVLFVCILNVYWSGWIYYIQGGWQVVVGKQSKKDFLSTTHSSYPYGYYAAMEFINKNLPKNAKVLFIGEGRSFYIDRIPVVSSAHDLTPIVEFAKSSNSADELYLKIKQEGITHIFFNMGEAIRLGKSYKMFQWDEKSLAVYNEFWKKYVKEIFNKDEMINGNFANRVSVYEILPEKEAAIPHTPPFNLMTEIVVKNINPTK
;
A
#
# COMPACT_ATOMS: atom_id res chain seq x y z
N MET A 1 0.78 -53.08 -5.45
CA MET A 1 -0.24 -53.00 -6.52
C MET A 1 -1.61 -52.72 -5.91
N GLN A 2 -2.03 -51.45 -5.85
CA GLN A 2 -3.44 -51.06 -5.76
C GLN A 2 -3.54 -49.66 -6.37
N LYS A 3 -3.89 -49.63 -7.66
CA LYS A 3 -4.16 -48.41 -8.42
C LYS A 3 -5.44 -47.79 -7.87
N ASN A 4 -5.32 -46.75 -7.05
CA ASN A 4 -6.46 -45.87 -6.79
C ASN A 4 -6.87 -45.21 -8.09
N LYS A 5 -8.02 -45.64 -8.62
CA LYS A 5 -8.70 -45.03 -9.76
C LYS A 5 -8.97 -43.56 -9.43
N MET A 6 -8.11 -42.67 -9.95
CA MET A 6 -8.49 -41.28 -10.18
C MET A 6 -9.71 -41.31 -11.10
N THR A 7 -10.88 -41.11 -10.52
CA THR A 7 -12.10 -40.78 -11.25
C THR A 7 -11.78 -39.53 -12.05
N LYS A 8 -11.59 -39.69 -13.36
CA LYS A 8 -11.60 -38.63 -14.37
C LYS A 8 -12.95 -37.92 -14.28
N GLY A 9 -13.05 -36.95 -13.39
CA GLY A 9 -14.10 -35.96 -13.39
C GLY A 9 -13.95 -35.18 -14.69
N ASN A 10 -14.73 -35.59 -15.70
CA ASN A 10 -14.90 -34.88 -16.95
C ASN A 10 -15.10 -33.38 -16.63
N PRO A 11 -14.27 -32.45 -17.12
CA PRO A 11 -14.53 -31.02 -16.92
C PRO A 11 -15.82 -30.73 -17.67
N ARG A 12 -16.96 -30.79 -16.96
CA ARG A 12 -18.27 -30.43 -17.51
C ARG A 12 -18.09 -29.08 -18.16
N GLY A 13 -18.19 -29.07 -19.50
CA GLY A 13 -18.06 -27.85 -20.29
C GLY A 13 -18.91 -26.77 -19.64
N ILE A 14 -18.28 -25.64 -19.34
CA ILE A 14 -18.95 -24.46 -18.80
C ILE A 14 -20.16 -24.21 -19.69
N LYS A 15 -21.37 -24.54 -19.20
CA LYS A 15 -22.60 -24.33 -19.96
C LYS A 15 -22.63 -22.84 -20.30
N LYS A 16 -22.57 -22.49 -21.58
CA LYS A 16 -22.82 -21.14 -22.06
C LYS A 16 -24.26 -20.81 -21.67
N VAL A 17 -24.43 -20.13 -20.54
CA VAL A 17 -25.74 -19.58 -20.19
C VAL A 17 -25.97 -18.43 -21.15
N GLU A 18 -26.91 -18.59 -22.08
CA GLU A 18 -27.39 -17.46 -22.87
C GLU A 18 -27.99 -16.42 -21.92
N GLN A 19 -27.39 -15.24 -21.91
CA GLN A 19 -27.84 -14.17 -21.04
C GLN A 19 -29.03 -13.49 -21.73
N LYS A 20 -30.25 -13.87 -21.34
CA LYS A 20 -31.45 -13.15 -21.77
C LYS A 20 -31.50 -11.80 -21.03
N SER A 21 -31.41 -10.72 -21.80
CA SER A 21 -31.66 -9.36 -21.31
C SER A 21 -33.10 -9.27 -20.78
N PHE A 22 -33.29 -8.50 -19.70
CA PHE A 22 -34.63 -8.17 -19.19
C PHE A 22 -35.32 -7.09 -20.04
N PHE A 23 -34.55 -6.32 -20.80
CA PHE A 23 -35.02 -5.14 -21.52
C PHE A 23 -34.80 -5.28 -23.04
N PRO A 24 -35.63 -4.61 -23.86
CA PRO A 24 -35.44 -4.60 -25.30
C PRO A 24 -34.14 -3.86 -25.67
N GLY A 25 -33.52 -4.29 -26.77
CA GLY A 25 -32.20 -3.80 -27.16
C GLY A 25 -32.13 -2.29 -27.37
N TRP A 26 -33.16 -1.69 -27.97
CA TRP A 26 -33.22 -0.24 -28.22
C TRP A 26 -33.12 0.57 -26.91
N LEU A 27 -33.73 0.10 -25.82
CA LEU A 27 -33.68 0.79 -24.53
C LEU A 27 -32.27 0.72 -23.94
N ILE A 28 -31.64 -0.45 -23.99
CA ILE A 28 -30.26 -0.63 -23.52
C ILE A 28 -29.30 0.27 -24.31
N TRP A 29 -29.45 0.32 -25.62
CA TRP A 29 -28.67 1.21 -26.50
C TRP A 29 -28.85 2.66 -26.12
N SER A 30 -30.10 3.14 -26.00
CA SER A 30 -30.38 4.52 -25.63
C SER A 30 -29.79 4.88 -24.27
N VAL A 31 -30.02 4.06 -23.24
CA VAL A 31 -29.49 4.31 -21.89
C VAL A 31 -27.97 4.29 -21.89
N ALA A 32 -27.33 3.29 -22.49
CA ALA A 32 -25.87 3.20 -22.53
C ALA A 32 -25.24 4.38 -23.29
N SER A 33 -25.86 4.83 -24.38
CA SER A 33 -25.34 5.92 -25.20
C SER A 33 -25.49 7.27 -24.52
N ILE A 34 -26.69 7.57 -23.98
CA ILE A 34 -26.97 8.83 -23.28
C ILE A 34 -26.13 8.92 -22.01
N TRP A 35 -26.15 7.87 -21.17
CA TRP A 35 -25.39 7.85 -19.92
C TRP A 35 -23.88 7.89 -20.17
N GLY A 36 -23.40 7.09 -21.12
CA GLY A 36 -21.99 7.07 -21.52
C GLY A 36 -21.52 8.43 -22.01
N PHE A 37 -22.30 9.10 -22.85
CA PHE A 37 -22.00 10.46 -23.31
C PHE A 37 -21.95 11.45 -22.14
N ILE A 38 -22.93 11.44 -21.24
CA ILE A 38 -22.95 12.32 -20.06
C ILE A 38 -21.71 12.11 -19.20
N VAL A 39 -21.39 10.87 -18.83
CA VAL A 39 -20.24 10.58 -17.96
C VAL A 39 -18.93 10.94 -18.64
N LEU A 40 -18.69 10.44 -19.87
CA LEU A 40 -17.41 10.63 -20.54
C LEU A 40 -17.19 12.09 -20.97
N LYS A 41 -18.22 12.80 -21.45
CA LYS A 41 -18.10 14.23 -21.80
C LYS A 41 -17.70 15.05 -20.59
N ASN A 42 -18.37 14.86 -19.45
CA ASN A 42 -18.05 15.59 -18.23
C ASN A 42 -16.66 15.21 -17.72
N TYR A 43 -16.33 13.92 -17.69
CA TYR A 43 -15.02 13.44 -17.25
C TYR A 43 -13.87 14.05 -18.06
N TYR A 44 -13.91 13.94 -19.40
CA TYR A 44 -12.85 14.46 -20.27
C TYR A 44 -12.89 15.98 -20.44
N SER A 45 -13.94 16.67 -20.00
CA SER A 45 -13.92 18.13 -19.88
C SER A 45 -13.04 18.61 -18.72
N VAL A 46 -12.92 17.80 -17.67
CA VAL A 46 -12.07 18.05 -16.49
C VAL A 46 -10.67 17.49 -16.73
N PHE A 47 -10.57 16.23 -17.13
CA PHE A 47 -9.30 15.52 -17.35
C PHE A 47 -9.00 15.43 -18.85
N LYS A 48 -8.56 16.55 -19.44
CA LYS A 48 -8.18 16.60 -20.85
C LYS A 48 -6.79 15.98 -21.03
N PRO A 49 -6.62 14.96 -21.89
CA PRO A 49 -5.28 14.48 -22.22
C PRO A 49 -4.53 15.54 -23.02
N ASN A 50 -3.24 15.74 -22.71
CA ASN A 50 -2.35 16.60 -23.47
C ASN A 50 -1.35 15.74 -24.25
N PHE A 51 -1.63 15.51 -25.53
CA PHE A 51 -0.83 14.60 -26.35
C PHE A 51 0.61 15.08 -26.60
N ASN A 52 0.92 16.37 -26.40
CA ASN A 52 2.31 16.86 -26.45
C ASN A 52 3.18 16.21 -25.36
N ASN A 53 2.58 15.79 -24.24
CA ASN A 53 3.28 15.06 -23.20
C ASN A 53 3.78 13.69 -23.68
N LEU A 54 3.11 13.06 -24.65
CA LEU A 54 3.57 11.78 -25.19
C LEU A 54 4.88 11.91 -25.95
N GLU A 55 5.04 12.98 -26.72
CA GLU A 55 6.30 13.25 -27.44
C GLU A 55 7.47 13.37 -26.46
N ILE A 56 7.26 14.10 -25.36
CA ILE A 56 8.25 14.27 -24.29
C ILE A 56 8.55 12.93 -23.60
N MET A 57 7.51 12.18 -23.21
CA MET A 57 7.64 10.91 -22.51
C MET A 57 8.26 9.81 -23.37
N LEU A 58 8.00 9.80 -24.68
CA LEU A 58 8.43 8.72 -25.58
C LEU A 58 9.74 9.04 -26.32
N SER A 59 10.36 10.18 -26.04
CA SER A 59 11.69 10.54 -26.56
C SER A 59 12.73 9.48 -26.14
N PHE A 60 13.13 8.67 -27.11
CA PHE A 60 13.94 7.46 -26.89
C PHE A 60 15.31 7.76 -26.26
N ASP A 61 15.93 8.87 -26.67
CA ASP A 61 17.25 9.30 -26.22
C ASP A 61 17.30 9.47 -24.69
N GLN A 62 16.15 9.73 -24.07
CA GLN A 62 16.04 9.89 -22.63
C GLN A 62 16.26 8.60 -21.84
N TYR A 63 16.13 7.43 -22.47
CA TYR A 63 16.17 6.13 -21.80
C TYR A 63 17.43 5.31 -22.10
N LEU A 64 18.27 5.76 -23.03
CA LEU A 64 19.48 5.06 -23.47
C LEU A 64 20.47 4.77 -22.33
N GLY A 65 20.47 5.58 -21.27
CA GLY A 65 21.35 5.39 -20.10
C GLY A 65 21.18 4.04 -19.40
N ILE A 66 20.03 3.37 -19.54
CA ILE A 66 19.80 2.04 -18.96
C ILE A 66 20.73 0.97 -19.55
N PHE A 67 21.16 1.16 -20.80
CA PHE A 67 22.07 0.26 -21.51
C PHE A 67 23.54 0.63 -21.32
N ASN A 68 23.85 1.66 -20.52
CA ASN A 68 25.22 2.00 -20.21
C ASN A 68 25.85 0.92 -19.30
N PHE A 69 26.60 0.00 -19.93
CA PHE A 69 27.25 -1.12 -19.27
C PHE A 69 28.30 -0.68 -18.23
N GLY A 70 28.85 0.54 -18.33
CA GLY A 70 29.87 1.04 -17.39
C GLY A 70 29.39 1.15 -15.94
N ASN A 71 28.08 1.33 -15.71
CA ASN A 71 27.50 1.47 -14.37
C ASN A 71 26.79 0.20 -13.86
N PHE A 72 26.76 -0.87 -14.67
CA PHE A 72 26.06 -2.14 -14.40
C PHE A 72 24.60 -1.97 -13.95
N LEU A 73 23.93 -0.89 -14.37
CA LEU A 73 22.64 -0.49 -13.82
C LEU A 73 21.54 -1.52 -14.13
N ILE A 74 21.49 -2.00 -15.37
CA ILE A 74 20.54 -3.06 -15.77
C ILE A 74 20.74 -4.35 -14.95
N PHE A 75 21.99 -4.72 -14.62
CA PHE A 75 22.27 -5.90 -13.80
C PHE A 75 21.79 -5.71 -12.35
N LYS A 76 21.91 -4.49 -11.79
CA LYS A 76 21.34 -4.17 -10.47
C LYS A 76 19.82 -4.33 -10.46
N HIS A 77 19.14 -3.86 -11.50
CA HIS A 77 17.70 -4.02 -11.64
C HIS A 77 17.30 -5.49 -11.83
N LEU A 78 18.01 -6.23 -12.67
CA LEU A 78 17.78 -7.67 -12.87
C LEU A 78 18.00 -8.46 -11.56
N LEU A 79 19.01 -8.10 -10.78
CA LEU A 79 19.23 -8.69 -9.45
C LEU A 79 18.06 -8.41 -8.51
N ASN A 80 17.53 -7.17 -8.49
CA ASN A 80 16.35 -6.84 -7.67
C ASN A 80 15.13 -7.69 -8.06
N VAL A 81 14.86 -7.81 -9.37
CA VAL A 81 13.76 -8.62 -9.89
C VAL A 81 13.98 -10.11 -9.57
N PHE A 82 15.21 -10.61 -9.70
CA PHE A 82 15.56 -11.98 -9.34
C PHE A 82 15.34 -12.26 -7.85
N LEU A 83 15.80 -11.38 -6.96
CA LEU A 83 15.63 -11.53 -5.51
C LEU A 83 14.16 -11.48 -5.10
N ALA A 84 13.36 -10.59 -5.71
CA ALA A 84 11.92 -10.56 -5.50
C ALA A 84 11.24 -11.84 -6.03
N GLY A 85 11.65 -12.32 -7.21
CA GLY A 85 11.19 -13.59 -7.77
C GLY A 85 11.51 -14.79 -6.87
N PHE A 86 12.73 -14.83 -6.32
CA PHE A 86 13.15 -15.83 -5.34
C PHE A 86 12.31 -15.78 -4.06
N PHE A 87 12.04 -14.57 -3.55
CA PHE A 87 11.15 -14.38 -2.41
C PHE A 87 9.72 -14.88 -2.68
N PHE A 88 9.13 -14.52 -3.82
CA PHE A 88 7.79 -14.97 -4.19
C PHE A 88 7.71 -16.47 -4.44
N PHE A 89 8.74 -17.06 -5.06
CA PHE A 89 8.82 -18.50 -5.23
C PHE A 89 8.91 -19.22 -3.88
N SER A 90 9.68 -18.67 -2.94
CA SER A 90 9.76 -19.20 -1.56
C SER A 90 8.41 -19.13 -0.84
N ALA A 91 7.70 -18.00 -0.97
CA ALA A 91 6.33 -17.86 -0.46
C ALA A 91 5.38 -18.89 -1.10
N PHE A 92 5.35 -18.98 -2.43
CA PHE A 92 4.59 -20.00 -3.16
C PHE A 92 4.88 -21.41 -2.61
N SER A 93 6.17 -21.73 -2.42
CA SER A 93 6.65 -23.05 -2.01
C SER A 93 6.11 -23.47 -0.65
N ILE A 94 6.28 -22.64 0.38
CA ILE A 94 5.77 -22.97 1.72
C ILE A 94 4.25 -23.03 1.75
N GLY A 95 3.57 -22.09 1.07
CA GLY A 95 2.11 -22.07 1.01
C GLY A 95 1.55 -23.30 0.30
N ARG A 96 2.13 -23.68 -0.84
CA ARG A 96 1.77 -24.89 -1.58
C ARG A 96 1.94 -26.14 -0.72
N SER A 97 3.10 -26.26 -0.08
CA SER A 97 3.43 -27.40 0.78
C SER A 97 2.42 -27.58 1.92
N VAL A 98 1.95 -26.47 2.52
CA VAL A 98 0.90 -26.51 3.55
C VAL A 98 -0.46 -26.90 2.95
N LEU A 99 -0.84 -26.32 1.81
CA LEU A 99 -2.14 -26.57 1.18
C LEU A 99 -2.29 -28.01 0.66
N LEU A 100 -1.22 -28.59 0.08
CA LEU A 100 -1.22 -29.97 -0.38
C LEU A 100 -1.32 -30.95 0.81
N ARG A 101 -0.61 -30.69 1.92
CA ARG A 101 -0.73 -31.50 3.14
C ARG A 101 -2.10 -31.37 3.81
N ALA A 102 -2.78 -30.24 3.63
CA ALA A 102 -4.17 -30.07 4.03
C ALA A 102 -5.17 -30.79 3.10
N GLY A 103 -4.69 -31.55 2.11
CA GLY A 103 -5.51 -32.33 1.18
C GLY A 103 -6.26 -31.49 0.16
N LEU A 104 -5.83 -30.25 -0.11
CA LEU A 104 -6.53 -29.35 -1.00
C LEU A 104 -6.34 -29.76 -2.46
N VAL A 105 -7.45 -29.87 -3.19
CA VAL A 105 -7.46 -30.12 -4.63
C VAL A 105 -7.93 -28.87 -5.35
N PHE A 106 -7.07 -28.35 -6.21
CA PHE A 106 -7.33 -27.16 -6.99
C PHE A 106 -7.97 -27.48 -8.34
N PHE A 107 -8.70 -26.51 -8.88
CA PHE A 107 -9.29 -26.60 -10.21
C PHE A 107 -8.23 -26.60 -11.32
N ASN A 108 -7.19 -25.78 -11.18
CA ASN A 108 -6.06 -25.70 -12.10
C ASN A 108 -4.82 -25.10 -11.41
N PHE A 109 -3.68 -25.07 -12.12
CA PHE A 109 -2.42 -24.54 -11.59
C PHE A 109 -2.50 -23.07 -11.15
N LEU A 110 -3.32 -22.25 -11.80
CA LEU A 110 -3.39 -20.83 -11.50
C LEU A 110 -4.13 -20.60 -10.17
N GLU A 111 -5.18 -21.38 -9.90
CA GLU A 111 -5.82 -21.40 -8.59
C GLU A 111 -4.85 -21.88 -7.50
N GLU A 112 -4.14 -22.98 -7.76
CA GLU A 112 -3.11 -23.49 -6.86
C GLU A 112 -2.04 -22.43 -6.57
N PHE A 113 -1.51 -21.78 -7.60
CA PHE A 113 -0.50 -20.73 -7.50
C PHE A 113 -0.97 -19.57 -6.63
N ILE A 114 -2.18 -19.07 -6.86
CA ILE A 114 -2.70 -17.89 -6.15
C ILE A 114 -2.93 -18.17 -4.67
N PHE A 115 -3.58 -19.29 -4.33
CA PHE A 115 -3.78 -19.66 -2.94
C PHE A 115 -2.44 -19.97 -2.23
N SER A 116 -1.48 -20.58 -2.94
CA SER A 116 -0.16 -20.90 -2.40
C SER A 116 0.67 -19.65 -2.13
N VAL A 117 0.77 -18.71 -3.08
CA VAL A 117 1.47 -17.43 -2.87
C VAL A 117 0.81 -16.64 -1.75
N ALA A 118 -0.53 -16.55 -1.74
CA ALA A 118 -1.24 -15.82 -0.68
C ALA A 118 -0.96 -16.42 0.70
N LEU A 119 -1.09 -17.74 0.86
CA LEU A 119 -0.83 -18.38 2.14
C LEU A 119 0.64 -18.22 2.54
N GLY A 120 1.55 -18.36 1.58
CA GLY A 120 2.98 -18.17 1.77
C GLY A 120 3.36 -16.79 2.27
N LEU A 121 2.84 -15.73 1.63
CA LEU A 121 3.05 -14.36 2.08
C LEU A 121 2.47 -14.15 3.48
N GLY A 122 1.29 -14.73 3.77
CA GLY A 122 0.71 -14.73 5.11
C GLY A 122 1.62 -15.37 6.15
N ILE A 123 2.14 -16.57 5.87
CA ILE A 123 3.07 -17.30 6.75
C ILE A 123 4.35 -16.48 6.96
N THR A 124 4.95 -15.98 5.88
CA THR A 124 6.17 -15.16 5.97
C THR A 124 5.96 -13.91 6.82
N ALA A 125 4.83 -13.21 6.68
CA ALA A 125 4.54 -12.03 7.49
C ALA A 125 4.44 -12.36 9.00
N HIS A 126 3.76 -13.45 9.35
CA HIS A 126 3.59 -13.85 10.76
C HIS A 126 4.87 -14.47 11.36
N LEU A 127 5.70 -15.12 10.56
CA LEU A 127 7.01 -15.59 11.00
C LEU A 127 7.98 -14.43 11.21
N THR A 128 8.02 -13.46 10.29
CA THR A 128 8.79 -12.22 10.50
C THR A 128 8.33 -11.52 11.77
N LEU A 129 7.02 -11.43 12.01
CA LEU A 129 6.51 -10.93 13.29
C LEU A 129 7.08 -11.68 14.49
N LEU A 130 6.98 -13.01 14.49
CA LEU A 130 7.43 -13.86 15.59
C LEU A 130 8.92 -13.67 15.87
N ILE A 131 9.76 -13.68 14.82
CA ILE A 131 11.21 -13.42 14.91
C ILE A 131 11.46 -12.05 15.55
N GLY A 132 10.69 -11.04 15.15
CA GLY A 132 10.75 -9.70 15.69
C GLY A 132 10.41 -9.64 17.18
N PHE A 133 9.38 -10.35 17.63
CA PHE A 133 9.04 -10.45 19.06
C PHE A 133 10.09 -11.19 19.88
N LEU A 134 10.72 -12.22 19.31
CA LEU A 134 11.79 -12.96 19.96
C LEU A 134 13.13 -12.17 20.00
N GLY A 135 13.19 -11.02 19.34
CA GLY A 135 14.40 -10.20 19.25
C GLY A 135 15.51 -10.80 18.40
N LEU A 136 15.11 -11.54 17.37
CA LEU A 136 16.00 -12.29 16.48
C LEU A 136 16.06 -11.68 15.07
N PHE A 137 15.74 -10.39 14.88
CA PHE A 137 15.81 -9.81 13.54
C PHE A 137 17.26 -9.72 13.06
N SER A 138 17.58 -10.52 12.06
CA SER A 138 18.87 -10.58 11.42
C SER A 138 18.68 -10.96 9.96
N GLY A 139 19.48 -10.38 9.07
CA GLY A 139 19.48 -10.72 7.65
C GLY A 139 19.68 -12.22 7.44
N TYR A 140 20.61 -12.83 8.18
CA TYR A 140 20.91 -14.27 8.10
C TYR A 140 19.69 -15.15 8.40
N ILE A 141 18.91 -14.82 9.42
CA ILE A 141 17.73 -15.61 9.79
C ILE A 141 16.64 -15.52 8.71
N ILE A 142 16.40 -14.31 8.18
CA ILE A 142 15.45 -14.11 7.07
C ILE A 142 15.91 -14.87 5.83
N TYR A 143 17.20 -14.81 5.46
CA TYR A 143 17.74 -15.57 4.33
C TYR A 143 17.60 -17.07 4.52
N ILE A 144 17.93 -17.61 5.69
CA ILE A 144 17.81 -19.04 5.99
C ILE A 144 16.35 -19.49 5.83
N ILE A 145 15.39 -18.73 6.36
CA ILE A 145 13.97 -19.09 6.27
C ILE A 145 13.50 -19.06 4.82
N VAL A 146 13.79 -17.99 4.08
CA VAL A 146 13.44 -17.88 2.65
C VAL A 146 14.09 -19.02 1.85
N PHE A 147 15.35 -19.35 2.14
CA PHE A 147 16.07 -20.44 1.48
C PHE A 147 15.49 -21.81 1.83
N ILE A 148 15.14 -22.08 3.09
CA ILE A 148 14.45 -23.32 3.48
C ILE A 148 13.13 -23.46 2.73
N PHE A 149 12.35 -22.38 2.66
CA PHE A 149 11.08 -22.38 1.91
C PHE A 149 11.30 -22.66 0.42
N PHE A 150 12.34 -22.06 -0.18
CA PHE A 150 12.75 -22.36 -1.55
C PHE A 150 13.04 -23.85 -1.73
N ILE A 151 13.88 -24.46 -0.88
CA ILE A 151 14.25 -25.88 -0.98
C ILE A 151 13.03 -26.79 -0.82
N VAL A 152 12.14 -26.49 0.13
CA VAL A 152 10.88 -27.22 0.30
C VAL A 152 10.08 -27.23 -1.00
N GLY A 153 10.01 -26.10 -1.71
CA GLY A 153 9.32 -25.99 -2.99
C GLY A 153 9.95 -26.79 -4.11
N ILE A 154 11.29 -26.77 -4.21
CA ILE A 154 12.01 -27.56 -5.21
C ILE A 154 11.75 -29.06 -5.02
N ILE A 155 11.80 -29.54 -3.77
CA ILE A 155 11.50 -30.94 -3.43
C ILE A 155 10.03 -31.27 -3.76
N ASP A 156 9.11 -30.39 -3.37
CA ASP A 156 7.67 -30.56 -3.60
C ASP A 156 7.32 -30.58 -5.10
N LEU A 157 7.90 -29.68 -5.91
CA LEU A 157 7.70 -29.64 -7.36
C LEU A 157 8.30 -30.87 -8.07
N LYS A 158 9.42 -31.41 -7.56
CA LYS A 158 10.00 -32.65 -8.08
C LYS A 158 9.06 -33.84 -7.88
N ASN A 159 8.40 -33.93 -6.73
CA ASN A 159 7.51 -35.03 -6.38
C ASN A 159 6.09 -34.83 -6.95
N HIS A 160 5.65 -33.58 -7.04
CA HIS A 160 4.31 -33.17 -7.46
C HIS A 160 4.43 -32.02 -8.47
N PRO A 161 4.77 -32.30 -9.74
CA PRO A 161 4.96 -31.25 -10.74
C PRO A 161 3.66 -30.50 -11.01
N LEU A 162 3.78 -29.20 -11.31
CA LEU A 162 2.64 -28.36 -11.68
C LEU A 162 2.04 -28.83 -13.01
N GLN A 163 0.73 -29.00 -13.02
CA GLN A 163 0.00 -29.32 -14.25
C GLN A 163 -0.39 -28.03 -14.97
N LEU A 164 0.48 -27.56 -15.86
CA LEU A 164 0.24 -26.37 -16.68
C LEU A 164 -0.85 -26.64 -17.72
N ILE A 165 -2.11 -26.44 -17.32
CA ILE A 165 -3.26 -26.50 -18.23
C ILE A 165 -3.66 -25.07 -18.55
N PHE A 166 -3.31 -24.62 -19.75
CA PHE A 166 -3.77 -23.33 -20.26
C PHE A 166 -5.17 -23.44 -20.85
N PRO A 167 -6.08 -22.51 -20.54
CA PRO A 167 -7.38 -22.47 -21.18
C PRO A 167 -7.20 -22.27 -22.69
N LYS A 168 -7.75 -23.18 -23.50
CA LYS A 168 -7.80 -22.99 -24.95
C LYS A 168 -8.95 -22.04 -25.30
N GLY A 169 -8.66 -20.92 -25.94
CA GLY A 169 -9.66 -19.97 -26.40
C GLY A 169 -9.14 -19.07 -27.50
N LYS A 170 -9.94 -18.84 -28.55
CA LYS A 170 -9.59 -17.87 -29.60
C LYS A 170 -9.73 -16.45 -29.04
N LEU A 171 -8.60 -15.73 -28.94
CA LEU A 171 -8.56 -14.31 -28.64
C LEU A 171 -8.81 -13.51 -29.91
N SER A 172 -9.68 -12.51 -29.81
CA SER A 172 -9.88 -11.51 -30.87
C SER A 172 -8.84 -10.39 -30.74
N LEU A 173 -8.69 -9.56 -31.76
CA LEU A 173 -7.76 -8.42 -31.72
C LEU A 173 -7.96 -7.52 -30.48
N PRO A 174 -9.19 -7.10 -30.09
CA PRO A 174 -9.40 -6.35 -28.85
C PRO A 174 -8.92 -7.09 -27.59
N ASP A 175 -9.07 -8.41 -27.53
CA ASP A 175 -8.62 -9.21 -26.38
C ASP A 175 -7.08 -9.22 -26.28
N ILE A 176 -6.39 -9.28 -27.42
CA ILE A 176 -4.93 -9.20 -27.50
C ILE A 176 -4.46 -7.80 -27.08
N LEU A 177 -5.09 -6.75 -27.61
CA LEU A 177 -4.79 -5.36 -27.23
C LEU A 177 -5.00 -5.13 -25.73
N ALA A 178 -6.09 -5.66 -25.15
CA ALA A 178 -6.33 -5.59 -23.71
C ALA A 178 -5.18 -6.20 -22.90
N ALA A 179 -4.68 -7.37 -23.31
CA ALA A 179 -3.55 -8.02 -22.67
C ALA A 179 -2.25 -7.21 -22.85
N VAL A 180 -2.00 -6.66 -24.04
CA VAL A 180 -0.82 -5.83 -24.31
C VAL A 180 -0.83 -4.56 -23.46
N ILE A 181 -1.96 -3.84 -23.38
CA ILE A 181 -2.09 -2.63 -22.55
C ILE A 181 -1.88 -2.96 -21.08
N LEU A 182 -2.43 -4.08 -20.60
CA LEU A 182 -2.22 -4.54 -19.23
C LEU A 182 -0.72 -4.80 -18.96
N VAL A 183 -0.02 -5.48 -19.88
CA VAL A 183 1.43 -5.73 -19.76
C VAL A 183 2.21 -4.42 -19.77
N ILE A 184 1.89 -3.47 -20.65
CA ILE A 184 2.54 -2.14 -20.68
C ILE A 184 2.35 -1.43 -19.34
N ALA A 185 1.14 -1.42 -18.79
CA ALA A 185 0.87 -0.84 -17.47
C ALA A 185 1.71 -1.51 -16.37
N MET A 186 1.82 -2.84 -16.40
CA MET A 186 2.66 -3.60 -15.47
C MET A 186 4.15 -3.28 -15.60
N LEU A 187 4.65 -3.03 -16.80
CA LEU A 187 6.05 -2.65 -17.05
C LEU A 187 6.35 -1.21 -16.59
N ILE A 188 5.43 -0.27 -16.79
CA ILE A 188 5.54 1.10 -16.24
C ILE A 188 5.63 1.04 -14.71
N ASN A 189 4.74 0.27 -14.07
CA ASN A 189 4.78 0.10 -12.62
C ASN A 189 6.03 -0.64 -12.13
N LEU A 190 6.58 -1.57 -12.91
CA LEU A 190 7.85 -2.23 -12.59
C LEU A 190 8.99 -1.21 -12.57
N SER A 191 9.06 -0.31 -13.56
CA SER A 191 10.00 0.80 -13.57
C SER A 191 9.83 1.66 -12.31
N GLY A 192 8.58 2.02 -11.97
CA GLY A 192 8.30 2.75 -10.74
C GLY A 192 8.70 2.00 -9.47
N ALA A 193 8.55 0.67 -9.42
CA ALA A 193 8.94 -0.14 -8.28
C ALA A 193 10.46 -0.22 -8.11
N LEU A 194 11.21 -0.11 -9.22
CA LEU A 194 12.68 -0.08 -9.26
C LEU A 194 13.28 1.31 -8.96
N SER A 195 12.47 2.37 -8.95
CA SER A 195 12.93 3.71 -8.54
C SER A 195 13.05 3.83 -7.02
N PRO A 196 13.76 4.84 -6.48
CA PRO A 196 13.75 5.12 -5.05
C PRO A 196 12.34 5.37 -4.49
N GLU A 197 12.12 5.07 -3.21
CA GLU A 197 10.86 5.41 -2.56
C GLU A 197 10.82 6.91 -2.21
N ILE A 198 9.71 7.56 -2.57
CA ILE A 198 9.45 8.97 -2.30
C ILE A 198 8.11 9.21 -1.60
N PHE A 199 7.23 8.20 -1.56
CA PHE A 199 5.91 8.37 -0.99
C PHE A 199 6.00 8.64 0.52
N TYR A 200 5.41 9.75 0.96
CA TYR A 200 5.58 10.26 2.32
C TYR A 200 5.20 9.22 3.39
N ASP A 201 4.00 8.64 3.29
CA ASP A 201 3.52 7.60 4.19
C ASP A 201 4.44 6.37 4.21
N SER A 202 5.01 6.00 3.04
CA SER A 202 5.97 4.90 2.96
C SER A 202 7.20 5.19 3.83
N LEU A 203 7.77 6.39 3.68
CA LEU A 203 9.00 6.77 4.37
C LEU A 203 8.79 7.04 5.86
N VAL A 204 7.56 7.39 6.28
CA VAL A 204 7.21 7.56 7.69
C VAL A 204 6.99 6.21 8.37
N TYR A 205 6.12 5.33 7.84
CA TYR A 205 5.68 4.14 8.59
C TYR A 205 5.63 2.82 7.83
N HIS A 206 5.41 2.76 6.52
CA HIS A 206 5.47 1.46 5.83
C HIS A 206 6.90 0.94 5.67
N LEU A 207 7.89 1.82 5.65
CA LEU A 207 9.31 1.48 5.64
C LEU A 207 10.05 2.06 6.85
N GLY A 208 9.65 3.25 7.35
CA GLY A 208 10.28 3.86 8.53
C GLY A 208 10.20 2.97 9.79
N VAL A 209 9.01 2.43 10.09
CA VAL A 209 8.82 1.52 11.23
C VAL A 209 9.54 0.18 11.03
N PRO A 210 9.44 -0.51 9.86
CA PRO A 210 10.29 -1.66 9.57
C PRO A 210 11.79 -1.42 9.70
N ASN A 211 12.28 -0.27 9.23
CA ASN A 211 13.69 0.08 9.35
C ASN A 211 14.09 0.32 10.82
N PHE A 212 13.22 0.95 11.61
CA PHE A 212 13.42 1.06 13.06
C PHE A 212 13.57 -0.30 13.72
N TYR A 213 12.71 -1.28 13.39
CA TYR A 213 12.83 -2.64 13.91
C TYR A 213 14.09 -3.36 13.43
N LYS A 214 14.50 -3.10 12.18
CA LYS A 214 15.76 -3.60 11.62
C LYS A 214 16.97 -3.07 12.41
N ILE A 215 17.01 -1.78 12.72
CA ILE A 215 18.08 -1.16 13.53
C ILE A 215 18.13 -1.74 14.94
N TYR A 216 16.98 -1.97 15.58
CA TYR A 216 16.90 -2.52 16.94
C TYR A 216 17.02 -4.05 17.00
N HIS A 217 17.08 -4.73 15.86
CA HIS A 217 17.04 -6.19 15.76
C HIS A 217 15.83 -6.86 16.45
N LYS A 218 14.76 -6.09 16.71
CA LYS A 218 13.52 -6.57 17.35
C LYS A 218 12.37 -5.61 17.14
N ILE A 219 11.15 -6.08 17.40
CA ILE A 219 9.98 -5.20 17.47
C ILE A 219 10.03 -4.44 18.78
N VAL A 220 10.13 -3.12 18.69
CA VAL A 220 10.19 -2.19 19.82
C VAL A 220 9.07 -1.16 19.72
N ASN A 221 8.70 -0.58 20.87
CA ASN A 221 7.75 0.52 20.89
C ASN A 221 8.38 1.79 20.28
N MET A 222 7.61 2.52 19.47
CA MET A 222 7.95 3.88 19.00
C MET A 222 6.94 4.85 19.64
N PRO A 223 7.26 5.44 20.81
CA PRO A 223 6.26 6.15 21.61
C PRO A 223 5.64 7.35 20.88
N PHE A 224 6.43 8.06 20.07
CA PHE A 224 6.05 9.25 19.32
C PHE A 224 5.66 8.97 17.86
N VAL A 225 5.47 7.70 17.48
CA VAL A 225 5.00 7.33 16.14
C VAL A 225 3.83 6.39 16.30
N PHE A 226 2.62 6.95 16.40
CA PHE A 226 1.40 6.16 16.58
C PHE A 226 1.23 5.12 15.45
N TYR A 227 1.68 5.45 14.23
CA TYR A 227 1.64 4.56 13.06
C TYR A 227 2.35 3.21 13.29
N SER A 228 3.30 3.13 14.22
CA SER A 228 3.99 1.87 14.59
C SER A 228 3.06 0.82 15.23
N ASN A 229 1.85 1.22 15.60
CA ASN A 229 0.81 0.39 16.21
C ASN A 229 -0.37 0.15 15.25
N LEU A 230 -0.25 0.52 13.97
CA LEU A 230 -1.20 0.07 12.96
C LEU A 230 -0.99 -1.42 12.62
N PRO A 231 -1.97 -2.10 12.00
CA PRO A 231 -1.82 -3.47 11.53
C PRO A 231 -0.57 -3.62 10.65
N ALA A 232 0.21 -4.68 10.90
CA ALA A 232 1.61 -4.74 10.47
C ALA A 232 1.95 -5.88 9.52
N VAL A 233 0.97 -6.61 8.95
CA VAL A 233 1.24 -7.68 7.96
C VAL A 233 2.04 -7.15 6.77
N ALA A 234 1.63 -6.02 6.18
CA ALA A 234 2.38 -5.40 5.08
C ALA A 234 3.78 -4.96 5.55
N SER A 235 3.86 -4.29 6.71
CA SER A 235 5.13 -3.84 7.28
C SER A 235 6.09 -5.01 7.58
N MET A 236 5.61 -6.19 7.94
CA MET A 236 6.46 -7.38 8.14
C MET A 236 6.95 -7.97 6.82
N LEU A 237 6.13 -7.97 5.78
CA LEU A 237 6.60 -8.33 4.43
C LEU A 237 7.66 -7.36 3.94
N PHE A 238 7.48 -6.06 4.19
CA PHE A 238 8.48 -5.04 3.87
C PHE A 238 9.74 -5.18 4.72
N THR A 239 9.62 -5.52 6.00
CA THR A 239 10.76 -5.84 6.88
C THR A 239 11.59 -6.98 6.29
N ALA A 240 10.95 -8.06 5.82
CA ALA A 240 11.65 -9.14 5.14
C ALA A 240 12.36 -8.65 3.86
N GLY A 241 11.71 -7.82 3.05
CA GLY A 241 12.33 -7.20 1.86
C GLY A 241 13.55 -6.34 2.19
N LEU A 242 13.48 -5.52 3.26
CA LEU A 242 14.58 -4.68 3.74
C LEU A 242 15.77 -5.48 4.29
N PHE A 243 15.53 -6.70 4.80
CA PHE A 243 16.59 -7.63 5.18
C PHE A 243 17.18 -8.37 3.98
N ILE A 244 16.38 -8.65 2.95
CA ILE A 244 16.87 -9.28 1.72
C ILE A 244 17.81 -8.35 0.99
N LYS A 245 17.48 -7.05 0.88
CA LYS A 245 18.38 -6.05 0.30
C LYS A 245 18.08 -4.63 0.77
N ASP A 246 16.99 -4.04 0.28
CA ASP A 246 16.66 -2.62 0.42
C ASP A 246 15.18 -2.35 0.10
N GLU A 247 14.77 -1.07 0.04
CA GLU A 247 13.39 -0.67 -0.25
C GLU A 247 12.87 -1.20 -1.59
N ILE A 248 13.74 -1.45 -2.57
CA ILE A 248 13.30 -1.89 -3.90
C ILE A 248 12.66 -3.27 -3.79
N ILE A 249 13.20 -4.17 -2.96
CA ILE A 249 12.57 -5.47 -2.73
C ILE A 249 11.21 -5.31 -2.03
N ALA A 250 11.09 -4.40 -1.07
CA ALA A 250 9.81 -4.11 -0.43
C ALA A 250 8.77 -3.54 -1.42
N LYS A 251 9.19 -2.64 -2.32
CA LYS A 251 8.34 -2.10 -3.39
C LYS A 251 7.93 -3.20 -4.37
N LEU A 252 8.87 -4.09 -4.75
CA LEU A 252 8.58 -5.23 -5.62
C LEU A 252 7.61 -6.23 -4.97
N ILE A 253 7.63 -6.39 -3.64
CA ILE A 253 6.63 -7.18 -2.91
C ILE A 253 5.22 -6.60 -3.10
N ASN A 254 5.06 -5.29 -2.90
CA ASN A 254 3.77 -4.62 -3.08
C ASN A 254 3.32 -4.60 -4.55
N TYR A 255 4.24 -4.34 -5.48
CA TYR A 255 4.02 -4.46 -6.92
C TYR A 255 3.50 -5.87 -7.29
N GLY A 256 4.18 -6.91 -6.79
CA GLY A 256 3.78 -8.29 -7.00
C GLY A 256 2.37 -8.57 -6.49
N ALA A 257 1.93 -7.98 -5.38
CA ALA A 257 0.55 -8.11 -4.90
C ALA A 257 -0.49 -7.54 -5.91
N GLY A 258 -0.17 -6.45 -6.60
CA GLY A 258 -0.97 -5.93 -7.72
C GLY A 258 -1.07 -6.95 -8.86
N ILE A 259 0.06 -7.54 -9.26
CA ILE A 259 0.12 -8.59 -10.30
C ILE A 259 -0.67 -9.83 -9.87
N PHE A 260 -0.50 -10.29 -8.63
CA PHE A 260 -1.21 -11.45 -8.10
C PHE A 260 -2.72 -11.19 -7.98
N THR A 261 -3.14 -9.95 -7.75
CA THR A 261 -4.57 -9.58 -7.82
C THR A 261 -5.11 -9.79 -9.23
N CYS A 262 -4.40 -9.34 -10.28
CA CYS A 262 -4.79 -9.62 -11.67
C CYS A 262 -4.82 -11.12 -11.99
N LEU A 263 -3.84 -11.88 -11.51
CA LEU A 263 -3.80 -13.33 -11.71
C LEU A 263 -4.92 -14.06 -10.94
N ALA A 264 -5.31 -13.57 -9.76
CA ALA A 264 -6.45 -14.07 -9.00
C ALA A 264 -7.77 -13.79 -9.73
N MET A 265 -7.96 -12.60 -10.29
CA MET A 265 -9.12 -12.25 -11.12
C MET A 265 -9.21 -13.13 -12.37
N LEU A 266 -8.07 -13.41 -13.01
CA LEU A 266 -7.97 -14.33 -14.13
C LEU A 266 -8.30 -15.77 -13.70
N SER A 267 -7.82 -16.23 -12.54
CA SER A 267 -8.13 -17.55 -11.98
C SER A 267 -9.62 -17.74 -11.71
N ILE A 268 -10.24 -16.79 -11.00
CA ILE A 268 -11.69 -16.76 -10.73
C ILE A 268 -12.46 -16.83 -12.06
N SER A 269 -12.04 -16.04 -13.04
CA SER A 269 -12.70 -15.96 -14.34
C SER A 269 -12.54 -17.24 -15.16
N ILE A 270 -11.37 -17.88 -15.16
CA ILE A 270 -11.16 -19.16 -15.85
C ILE A 270 -12.03 -20.25 -15.22
N ARG A 271 -12.16 -20.26 -13.88
CA ARG A 271 -12.94 -21.27 -13.16
C ARG A 271 -14.45 -21.09 -13.34
N TYR A 272 -14.94 -19.86 -13.32
CA TYR A 272 -16.38 -19.60 -13.25
C TYR A 272 -16.99 -18.90 -14.47
N PHE A 273 -16.17 -18.24 -15.29
CA PHE A 273 -16.61 -17.44 -16.43
C PHE A 273 -15.86 -17.84 -17.71
N ASN A 274 -14.95 -16.99 -18.20
CA ASN A 274 -14.05 -17.28 -19.31
C ASN A 274 -12.76 -16.44 -19.22
N VAL A 275 -11.75 -16.80 -20.03
CA VAL A 275 -10.44 -16.12 -20.06
C VAL A 275 -10.55 -14.62 -20.39
N LYS A 276 -11.48 -14.23 -21.27
CA LYS A 276 -11.65 -12.83 -21.70
C LYS A 276 -12.14 -11.98 -20.54
N THR A 277 -13.09 -12.49 -19.76
CA THR A 277 -13.56 -11.84 -18.53
C THR A 277 -12.37 -11.55 -17.60
N GLY A 278 -11.45 -12.51 -17.44
CA GLY A 278 -10.25 -12.32 -16.63
C GLY A 278 -9.32 -11.23 -17.17
N ILE A 279 -9.05 -11.21 -18.47
CA ILE A 279 -8.19 -10.21 -19.11
C ILE A 279 -8.77 -8.80 -18.92
N TYR A 280 -10.05 -8.58 -19.25
CA TYR A 280 -10.67 -7.26 -19.10
C TYR A 280 -10.83 -6.85 -17.64
N ALA A 281 -11.16 -7.78 -16.74
CA ALA A 281 -11.27 -7.47 -15.32
C ALA A 281 -9.92 -6.97 -14.80
N SER A 282 -8.84 -7.69 -15.12
CA SER A 282 -7.47 -7.31 -14.74
C SER A 282 -7.03 -5.99 -15.38
N LEU A 283 -7.34 -5.76 -16.66
CA LEU A 283 -7.08 -4.48 -17.32
C LEU A 283 -7.79 -3.33 -16.62
N ILE A 284 -9.10 -3.45 -16.37
CA ILE A 284 -9.90 -2.41 -15.73
C ILE A 284 -9.38 -2.11 -14.34
N PHE A 285 -9.07 -3.12 -13.53
CA PHE A 285 -8.52 -2.95 -12.18
C PHE A 285 -7.14 -2.29 -12.21
N TYR A 286 -6.20 -2.85 -12.97
CA TYR A 286 -4.79 -2.47 -12.88
C TYR A 286 -4.52 -1.10 -13.48
N THR A 287 -5.32 -0.68 -14.46
CA THR A 287 -5.21 0.65 -15.09
C THR A 287 -6.00 1.73 -14.35
N ILE A 288 -6.58 1.48 -13.18
CA ILE A 288 -7.05 2.59 -12.33
C ILE A 288 -5.81 3.36 -11.87
N THR A 289 -5.77 4.67 -12.08
CA THR A 289 -4.58 5.49 -11.78
C THR A 289 -4.07 5.29 -10.35
N HIS A 290 -4.97 5.22 -9.36
CA HIS A 290 -4.61 4.94 -7.97
C HIS A 290 -4.03 3.55 -7.73
N VAL A 291 -4.45 2.54 -8.50
CA VAL A 291 -3.86 1.19 -8.44
C VAL A 291 -2.46 1.21 -9.02
N MET A 292 -2.24 1.94 -10.13
CA MET A 292 -0.91 2.06 -10.71
C MET A 292 0.06 2.74 -9.74
N ILE A 293 -0.30 3.92 -9.23
CA ILE A 293 0.49 4.68 -8.24
C ILE A 293 0.72 3.85 -6.97
N GLY A 294 -0.32 3.19 -6.48
CA GLY A 294 -0.25 2.34 -5.29
C GLY A 294 0.57 1.07 -5.49
N SER A 295 0.76 0.59 -6.72
CA SER A 295 1.52 -0.64 -7.01
C SER A 295 3.02 -0.41 -7.09
N TRP A 296 3.47 0.79 -7.49
CA TRP A 296 4.90 1.08 -7.61
C TRP A 296 5.52 1.72 -6.37
N SER A 297 4.74 1.95 -5.31
CA SER A 297 5.18 2.46 -4.01
C SER A 297 4.97 1.39 -2.93
N CYS A 298 5.61 1.53 -1.77
CA CYS A 298 5.36 0.73 -0.56
C CYS A 298 4.07 1.17 0.17
N GLY A 299 2.94 1.15 -0.55
CA GLY A 299 1.62 1.23 0.05
C GLY A 299 1.18 -0.12 0.66
N SER A 300 0.03 -0.15 1.31
CA SER A 300 -0.56 -1.38 1.88
C SER A 300 -1.78 -1.87 1.10
N GLU A 301 -2.30 -1.04 0.20
CA GLU A 301 -3.58 -1.21 -0.47
C GLU A 301 -3.57 -2.35 -1.50
N ALA A 302 -2.46 -2.59 -2.21
CA ALA A 302 -2.37 -3.68 -3.18
C ALA A 302 -2.35 -5.05 -2.50
N LEU A 303 -1.59 -5.18 -1.39
CA LEU A 303 -1.64 -6.37 -0.52
C LEU A 303 -3.05 -6.59 0.05
N LEU A 304 -3.71 -5.52 0.50
CA LEU A 304 -5.07 -5.61 1.03
C LEU A 304 -6.07 -6.09 -0.04
N ALA A 305 -5.99 -5.55 -1.26
CA ALA A 305 -6.81 -5.97 -2.38
C ALA A 305 -6.57 -7.43 -2.76
N PHE A 306 -5.31 -7.87 -2.75
CA PHE A 306 -4.95 -9.26 -3.03
C PHE A 306 -5.54 -10.22 -1.99
N PHE A 307 -5.25 -10.02 -0.70
CA PHE A 307 -5.76 -10.91 0.35
C PHE A 307 -7.29 -10.87 0.45
N GLY A 308 -7.91 -9.71 0.26
CA GLY A 308 -9.36 -9.59 0.23
C GLY A 308 -9.99 -10.37 -0.93
N LEU A 309 -9.43 -10.28 -2.13
CA LEU A 309 -9.91 -11.03 -3.28
C LEU A 309 -9.72 -12.55 -3.10
N VAL A 310 -8.59 -13.00 -2.55
CA VAL A 310 -8.36 -14.43 -2.29
C VAL A 310 -9.27 -14.95 -1.17
N SER A 311 -9.59 -14.13 -0.15
CA SER A 311 -10.60 -14.45 0.85
C SER A 311 -11.99 -14.63 0.23
N LEU A 312 -12.38 -13.72 -0.68
CA LEU A 312 -13.61 -13.83 -1.46
C LEU A 312 -13.59 -15.06 -2.38
N TYR A 313 -12.46 -15.37 -3.01
CA TYR A 313 -12.32 -16.57 -3.84
C TYR A 313 -12.52 -17.84 -3.00
N GLY A 314 -11.96 -17.89 -1.79
CA GLY A 314 -12.18 -18.95 -0.84
C GLY A 314 -13.66 -19.15 -0.52
N ILE A 315 -14.40 -18.07 -0.22
CA ILE A 315 -15.83 -18.20 0.12
C ILE A 315 -16.69 -18.61 -1.09
N ILE A 316 -16.33 -18.20 -2.31
CA ILE A 316 -17.00 -18.66 -3.54
C ILE A 316 -16.78 -20.17 -3.74
N ASN A 317 -15.62 -20.69 -3.33
CA ASN A 317 -15.27 -22.11 -3.46
C ASN A 317 -15.87 -22.99 -2.35
N PHE A 318 -16.43 -22.39 -1.29
CA PHE A 318 -16.94 -23.12 -0.14
C PHE A 318 -18.20 -23.95 -0.46
N SER A 319 -18.20 -25.19 0.03
CA SER A 319 -19.37 -26.08 0.12
C SER A 319 -19.25 -26.95 1.36
N ASP A 320 -20.34 -27.62 1.76
CA ASP A 320 -20.32 -28.51 2.94
C ASP A 320 -19.34 -29.67 2.83
N GLU A 321 -19.13 -30.15 1.61
CA GLU A 321 -18.16 -31.20 1.30
C GLU A 321 -16.72 -30.69 1.34
N LYS A 322 -16.51 -29.38 1.14
CA LYS A 322 -15.19 -28.75 1.01
C LYS A 322 -15.01 -27.62 2.02
N LYS A 323 -15.12 -27.95 3.32
CA LYS A 323 -15.02 -26.99 4.44
C LYS A 323 -13.71 -26.21 4.52
N ILE A 324 -12.62 -26.78 3.98
CA ILE A 324 -11.30 -26.13 3.93
C ILE A 324 -11.34 -24.75 3.28
N TRP A 325 -12.23 -24.52 2.32
CA TRP A 325 -12.38 -23.21 1.67
C TRP A 325 -12.95 -22.14 2.61
N LEU A 326 -13.80 -22.50 3.57
CA LEU A 326 -14.25 -21.58 4.63
C LEU A 326 -13.09 -21.18 5.53
N ILE A 327 -12.25 -22.15 5.91
CA ILE A 327 -11.06 -21.92 6.74
C ILE A 327 -10.08 -21.00 6.01
N LEU A 328 -9.78 -21.27 4.74
CA LEU A 328 -8.90 -20.42 3.93
C LEU A 328 -9.46 -19.01 3.77
N SER A 329 -10.76 -18.90 3.48
CA SER A 329 -11.43 -17.59 3.43
C SER A 329 -11.23 -16.80 4.74
N ALA A 330 -11.42 -17.46 5.89
CA ALA A 330 -11.22 -16.85 7.20
C ALA A 330 -9.77 -16.43 7.45
N ILE A 331 -8.81 -17.30 7.12
CA ILE A 331 -7.38 -17.00 7.25
C ILE A 331 -7.03 -15.74 6.44
N PHE A 332 -7.44 -15.67 5.17
CA PHE A 332 -7.15 -14.50 4.34
C PHE A 332 -7.89 -13.23 4.77
N ALA A 333 -9.09 -13.35 5.35
CA ALA A 333 -9.77 -12.20 5.95
C ALA A 333 -9.04 -11.69 7.19
N GLY A 334 -8.54 -12.59 8.04
CA GLY A 334 -7.66 -12.25 9.17
C GLY A 334 -6.37 -11.57 8.71
N ILE A 335 -5.71 -12.11 7.68
CA ILE A 335 -4.52 -11.49 7.07
C ILE A 335 -4.85 -10.10 6.52
N ALA A 336 -5.98 -9.95 5.81
CA ALA A 336 -6.42 -8.66 5.28
C ALA A 336 -6.66 -7.62 6.39
N MET A 337 -7.32 -7.98 7.50
CA MET A 337 -7.43 -7.11 8.68
C MET A 337 -6.06 -6.76 9.28
N GLY A 338 -5.12 -7.71 9.25
CA GLY A 338 -3.72 -7.51 9.66
C GLY A 338 -2.91 -6.60 8.72
N VAL A 339 -3.35 -6.35 7.48
CA VAL A 339 -2.70 -5.40 6.56
C VAL A 339 -3.07 -3.96 6.90
N LYS A 340 -4.35 -3.70 7.19
CA LYS A 340 -4.88 -2.36 7.51
C LYS A 340 -6.22 -2.49 8.21
N TYR A 341 -6.61 -1.50 9.02
CA TYR A 341 -7.93 -1.50 9.67
C TYR A 341 -9.10 -1.53 8.69
N THR A 342 -8.95 -0.96 7.48
CA THR A 342 -9.95 -1.07 6.42
C THR A 342 -10.12 -2.50 5.88
N GLY A 343 -9.24 -3.44 6.25
CA GLY A 343 -9.47 -4.87 6.05
C GLY A 343 -10.67 -5.42 6.82
N LEU A 344 -11.20 -4.69 7.81
CA LEU A 344 -12.49 -5.01 8.41
C LEU A 344 -13.63 -4.88 7.39
N PHE A 345 -13.57 -3.90 6.48
CA PHE A 345 -14.55 -3.73 5.41
C PHE A 345 -14.55 -4.95 4.48
N VAL A 346 -13.37 -5.45 4.15
CA VAL A 346 -13.16 -6.68 3.37
C VAL A 346 -13.75 -7.88 4.09
N ALA A 347 -13.43 -8.06 5.38
CA ALA A 347 -13.95 -9.15 6.20
C ALA A 347 -15.48 -9.16 6.27
N VAL A 348 -16.10 -8.01 6.51
CA VAL A 348 -17.57 -7.83 6.52
C VAL A 348 -18.15 -8.10 5.13
N GLY A 349 -17.49 -7.64 4.06
CA GLY A 349 -17.89 -7.92 2.68
C GLY A 349 -17.91 -9.41 2.36
N VAL A 350 -16.88 -10.16 2.75
CA VAL A 350 -16.79 -11.61 2.53
C VAL A 350 -17.87 -12.36 3.33
N ALA A 351 -18.06 -12.00 4.60
CA ALA A 351 -19.10 -12.57 5.45
C ALA A 351 -20.50 -12.31 4.87
N ALA A 352 -20.76 -11.08 4.42
CA ALA A 352 -22.02 -10.73 3.77
C ALA A 352 -22.23 -11.51 2.46
N SER A 353 -21.19 -11.68 1.64
CA SER A 353 -21.28 -12.48 0.41
C SER A 353 -21.69 -13.93 0.69
N TYR A 354 -21.20 -14.53 1.77
CA TYR A 354 -21.65 -15.86 2.20
C TYR A 354 -23.15 -15.90 2.55
N ILE A 355 -23.62 -14.92 3.32
CA ILE A 355 -25.00 -14.85 3.80
C ILE A 355 -25.98 -14.60 2.64
N PHE A 356 -25.75 -13.57 1.85
CA PHE A 356 -26.72 -13.05 0.88
C PHE A 356 -26.65 -13.73 -0.49
N SER A 357 -25.61 -14.51 -0.78
CA SER A 357 -25.51 -15.21 -2.09
C SER A 357 -26.08 -16.62 -2.08
N TYR A 358 -26.21 -17.24 -0.90
CA TYR A 358 -26.64 -18.64 -0.76
C TYR A 358 -27.89 -18.83 0.12
N PHE A 359 -28.26 -17.84 0.96
CA PHE A 359 -29.35 -17.94 1.94
C PHE A 359 -29.38 -19.29 2.71
N PRO A 360 -28.31 -19.66 3.43
CA PRO A 360 -28.30 -20.91 4.18
C PRO A 360 -29.26 -20.87 5.39
N PRO A 361 -29.69 -22.02 5.93
CA PRO A 361 -30.46 -22.08 7.16
C PRO A 361 -29.77 -21.33 8.31
N LEU A 362 -30.52 -20.52 9.07
CA LEU A 362 -29.98 -19.58 10.06
C LEU A 362 -28.96 -20.23 11.01
N ARG A 363 -29.28 -21.39 11.59
CA ARG A 363 -28.39 -22.13 12.51
C ARG A 363 -27.03 -22.44 11.89
N LYS A 364 -27.01 -22.83 10.62
CA LYS A 364 -25.79 -23.17 9.88
C LYS A 364 -25.00 -21.91 9.51
N THR A 365 -25.70 -20.87 9.08
CA THR A 365 -25.11 -19.55 8.80
C THR A 365 -24.39 -19.02 10.03
N VAL A 366 -25.05 -18.98 11.18
CA VAL A 366 -24.48 -18.54 12.45
C VAL A 366 -23.25 -19.37 12.82
N LYS A 367 -23.35 -20.71 12.77
CA LYS A 367 -22.20 -21.59 13.06
C LYS A 367 -21.00 -21.28 12.17
N ASN A 368 -21.19 -21.17 10.86
CA ASN A 368 -20.10 -20.94 9.92
C ASN A 368 -19.49 -19.55 10.07
N ILE A 369 -20.31 -18.52 10.31
CA ILE A 369 -19.83 -17.16 10.59
C ILE A 369 -19.04 -17.10 11.90
N ILE A 370 -19.47 -17.79 12.96
CA ILE A 370 -18.72 -17.86 14.22
C ILE A 370 -17.37 -18.55 14.01
N ILE A 371 -17.34 -19.72 13.35
CA ILE A 371 -16.08 -20.43 13.07
C ILE A 371 -15.14 -19.56 12.22
N TRP A 372 -15.66 -18.97 11.15
CA TRP A 372 -14.92 -18.07 10.28
C TRP A 372 -14.41 -16.83 11.03
N GLY A 373 -15.22 -16.27 11.92
CA GLY A 373 -14.87 -15.12 12.75
C GLY A 373 -13.77 -15.44 13.75
N LEU A 374 -13.85 -16.58 14.43
CA LEU A 374 -12.83 -17.04 15.39
C LEU A 374 -11.48 -17.29 14.69
N ILE A 375 -11.49 -17.90 13.51
CA ILE A 375 -10.26 -18.13 12.74
C ILE A 375 -9.66 -16.78 12.28
N SER A 376 -10.48 -15.91 11.71
CA SER A 376 -10.05 -14.56 11.28
C SER A 376 -9.48 -13.76 12.46
N PHE A 377 -10.13 -13.84 13.62
CA PHE A 377 -9.69 -13.20 14.86
C PHE A 377 -8.36 -13.75 15.34
N ALA A 378 -8.20 -15.08 15.37
CA ALA A 378 -6.95 -15.72 15.78
C ALA A 378 -5.77 -15.26 14.92
N VAL A 379 -5.97 -15.12 13.60
CA VAL A 379 -4.94 -14.65 12.67
C VAL A 379 -4.55 -13.18 12.92
N VAL A 380 -5.51 -12.28 13.17
CA VAL A 380 -5.19 -10.86 13.44
C VAL A 380 -4.72 -10.61 14.88
N SER A 381 -5.03 -11.52 15.80
CA SER A 381 -4.80 -11.35 17.25
C SER A 381 -3.37 -11.01 17.67
N PRO A 382 -2.28 -11.51 17.05
CA PRO A 382 -0.91 -11.14 17.47
C PRO A 382 -0.69 -9.61 17.43
N TRP A 383 -1.31 -8.92 16.49
CA TRP A 383 -1.25 -7.47 16.36
C TRP A 383 -2.05 -6.75 17.44
N LEU A 384 -3.26 -7.23 17.70
CA LEU A 384 -4.12 -6.68 18.75
C LEU A 384 -3.47 -6.83 20.13
N VAL A 385 -2.80 -7.98 20.37
CA VAL A 385 -2.05 -8.22 21.60
C VAL A 385 -0.86 -7.27 21.71
N LYS A 386 -0.06 -7.08 20.66
CA LYS A 386 1.03 -6.08 20.65
C LYS A 386 0.52 -4.69 21.02
N ASN A 387 -0.57 -4.25 20.40
CA ASN A 387 -1.16 -2.94 20.64
C ASN A 387 -1.67 -2.81 22.08
N TYR A 388 -2.28 -3.87 22.64
CA TYR A 388 -2.66 -3.88 24.04
C TYR A 388 -1.45 -3.80 24.99
N ILE A 389 -0.34 -4.49 24.68
CA ILE A 389 0.87 -4.42 25.50
C ILE A 389 1.46 -3.00 25.50
N TYR A 390 1.61 -2.38 24.33
CA TYR A 390 2.28 -1.08 24.17
C TYR A 390 1.40 0.14 24.48
N LYS A 391 0.11 0.06 24.17
CA LYS A 391 -0.81 1.21 24.22
C LYS A 391 -2.05 0.97 25.09
N LYS A 392 -2.15 -0.19 25.75
CA LYS A 392 -3.31 -0.60 26.57
C LYS A 392 -4.64 -0.57 25.81
N ASN A 393 -4.58 -0.57 24.48
CA ASN A 393 -5.70 -0.53 23.56
C ASN A 393 -5.40 -1.45 22.36
N PRO A 394 -6.15 -2.55 22.15
CA PRO A 394 -5.88 -3.51 21.07
C PRO A 394 -6.13 -2.94 19.67
N VAL A 395 -7.00 -1.92 19.54
CA VAL A 395 -7.38 -1.29 18.27
C VAL A 395 -6.87 0.15 18.15
N TYR A 396 -5.78 0.45 18.87
CA TYR A 396 -5.15 1.78 18.88
C TYR A 396 -4.87 2.29 17.45
N PRO A 397 -5.11 3.58 17.14
CA PRO A 397 -5.56 4.65 18.05
C PRO A 397 -7.09 4.80 18.16
N PHE A 398 -7.87 3.87 17.59
CA PHE A 398 -9.34 3.96 17.61
C PHE A 398 -9.91 3.55 18.96
N MET A 399 -11.17 3.92 19.20
CA MET A 399 -11.91 3.60 20.44
C MET A 399 -11.16 4.02 21.73
N SER A 400 -10.39 5.11 21.67
CA SER A 400 -9.57 5.59 22.79
C SER A 400 -10.34 5.97 24.06
N GLU A 401 -11.66 6.14 23.98
CA GLU A 401 -12.51 6.38 25.16
C GLU A 401 -12.92 5.09 25.89
N LEU A 402 -12.77 3.91 25.25
CA LEU A 402 -13.08 2.61 25.85
C LEU A 402 -11.89 1.97 26.57
N PHE A 403 -10.69 2.51 26.38
CA PHE A 403 -9.43 1.96 26.89
C PHE A 403 -8.65 3.02 27.67
N PRO A 404 -7.78 2.62 28.62
CA PRO A 404 -6.92 3.56 29.32
C PRO A 404 -6.04 4.38 28.36
N LYS A 405 -5.89 5.67 28.67
CA LYS A 405 -5.05 6.60 27.89
C LYS A 405 -3.59 6.50 28.35
N ASP A 406 -2.66 6.42 27.40
CA ASP A 406 -1.22 6.41 27.68
C ASP A 406 -0.64 7.84 27.72
N SER A 407 0.51 8.02 28.38
CA SER A 407 1.12 9.34 28.59
C SER A 407 1.92 9.86 27.39
N THR A 408 2.12 9.06 26.34
CA THR A 408 2.97 9.41 25.19
C THR A 408 2.17 9.85 23.97
N SER A 409 0.85 9.70 24.01
CA SER A 409 -0.05 9.97 22.90
C SER A 409 -0.83 11.26 23.08
N ASP A 410 -0.86 12.08 22.03
CA ASP A 410 -1.72 13.27 21.95
C ASP A 410 -3.09 12.88 21.38
N TYR A 411 -4.05 12.59 22.27
CA TYR A 411 -5.38 12.15 21.85
C TYR A 411 -6.18 13.23 21.09
N GLU A 412 -5.84 14.51 21.23
CA GLU A 412 -6.49 15.57 20.44
C GLU A 412 -5.93 15.59 19.00
N LYS A 413 -4.62 15.42 18.82
CA LYS A 413 -4.05 15.23 17.47
C LYS A 413 -4.50 13.94 16.81
N LEU A 414 -4.66 12.84 17.57
CA LEU A 414 -5.20 11.59 17.04
C LEU A 414 -6.66 11.73 16.55
N LYS A 415 -7.46 12.62 17.16
CA LYS A 415 -8.78 12.98 16.60
C LYS A 415 -8.63 13.70 15.26
N GLY A 416 -7.62 14.55 15.11
CA GLY A 416 -7.24 15.19 13.83
C GLY A 416 -6.97 14.17 12.73
N PHE A 417 -6.21 13.11 13.01
CA PHE A 417 -5.99 12.00 12.07
C PHE A 417 -7.32 11.34 11.63
N ASN A 418 -8.25 11.11 12.55
CA ASN A 418 -9.56 10.53 12.21
C ASN A 418 -10.39 11.43 11.30
N VAL A 419 -10.28 12.75 11.45
CA VAL A 419 -10.93 13.73 10.56
C VAL A 419 -10.29 13.72 9.18
N GLU A 420 -8.96 13.69 9.11
CA GLU A 420 -8.21 13.61 7.85
C GLU A 420 -8.52 12.31 7.09
N ALA A 421 -8.54 11.18 7.79
CA ALA A 421 -8.85 9.88 7.21
C ALA A 421 -10.28 9.79 6.67
N LYS A 422 -11.24 10.53 7.25
CA LYS A 422 -12.61 10.63 6.74
C LYS A 422 -12.68 11.38 5.41
N GLN A 423 -11.93 12.47 5.25
CA GLN A 423 -11.98 13.35 4.06
C GLN A 423 -13.37 13.96 3.72
N PHE A 424 -14.31 13.95 4.68
CA PHE A 424 -15.55 14.71 4.62
C PHE A 424 -15.94 15.23 6.00
N GLY A 425 -16.73 16.31 6.03
CA GLY A 425 -17.25 16.91 7.26
C GLY A 425 -18.42 16.11 7.85
N THR A 426 -19.46 16.81 8.31
CA THR A 426 -20.68 16.15 8.77
C THR A 426 -21.33 15.37 7.62
N PHE A 427 -21.72 14.11 7.88
CA PHE A 427 -22.38 13.29 6.89
C PHE A 427 -23.70 13.93 6.43
N LYS A 428 -23.86 14.10 5.11
CA LYS A 428 -25.09 14.56 4.48
C LYS A 428 -25.50 13.58 3.39
N LEU A 429 -26.73 13.09 3.44
CA LEU A 429 -27.24 12.13 2.46
C LEU A 429 -27.16 12.66 1.02
N SER A 430 -27.43 13.96 0.82
CA SER A 430 -27.32 14.60 -0.50
C SER A 430 -25.92 14.52 -1.10
N ASP A 431 -24.89 14.69 -0.25
CA ASP A 431 -23.50 14.69 -0.67
C ASP A 431 -23.03 13.26 -0.91
N TRP A 432 -23.49 12.32 -0.08
CA TRP A 432 -23.24 10.88 -0.25
C TRP A 432 -23.87 10.32 -1.53
N VAL A 433 -25.10 10.70 -1.89
CA VAL A 433 -25.73 10.27 -3.14
C VAL A 433 -24.98 10.82 -4.37
N LYS A 434 -24.47 12.06 -4.29
CA LYS A 434 -23.64 12.67 -5.35
C LYS A 434 -22.20 12.15 -5.36
N HIS A 435 -21.80 11.39 -4.34
CA HIS A 435 -20.42 10.99 -4.12
C HIS A 435 -19.80 10.22 -5.30
N PRO A 436 -20.46 9.20 -5.90
CA PRO A 436 -19.89 8.52 -7.07
C PRO A 436 -19.60 9.46 -8.24
N TRP A 437 -20.46 10.46 -8.46
CA TRP A 437 -20.25 11.50 -9.46
C TRP A 437 -19.07 12.40 -9.08
N ASN A 438 -19.06 12.93 -7.86
CA ASN A 438 -18.02 13.85 -7.40
C ASN A 438 -16.61 13.23 -7.45
N ILE A 439 -16.49 11.95 -7.05
CA ILE A 439 -15.24 11.20 -7.15
C ILE A 439 -14.80 11.08 -8.60
N THR A 440 -15.71 10.61 -9.46
CA THR A 440 -15.37 10.39 -10.87
C THR A 440 -14.94 11.69 -11.53
N MET A 441 -15.52 12.83 -11.13
CA MET A 441 -15.18 14.14 -11.68
C MET A 441 -14.02 14.85 -10.97
N GLY A 442 -13.28 14.20 -10.06
CA GLY A 442 -12.13 14.82 -9.39
C GLY A 442 -12.50 15.88 -8.34
N LYS A 443 -13.75 15.92 -7.87
CA LYS A 443 -14.24 16.96 -6.94
C LYS A 443 -13.97 16.62 -5.47
N VAL A 444 -13.43 15.43 -5.20
CA VAL A 444 -13.03 14.96 -3.87
C VAL A 444 -11.49 14.98 -3.80
N PRO A 445 -10.88 15.36 -2.66
CA PRO A 445 -9.42 15.29 -2.53
C PRO A 445 -8.86 13.91 -2.90
N ASN A 446 -7.74 13.87 -3.62
CA ASN A 446 -7.09 12.64 -4.07
C ASN A 446 -7.94 11.77 -5.03
N SER A 447 -8.97 12.32 -5.67
CA SER A 447 -9.80 11.60 -6.67
C SER A 447 -9.45 11.92 -8.12
N GLU A 448 -8.37 12.66 -8.35
CA GLU A 448 -7.90 13.04 -9.68
C GLU A 448 -7.63 11.81 -10.53
N ASN A 449 -8.11 11.84 -11.78
CA ASN A 449 -7.99 10.74 -12.75
C ASN A 449 -8.55 9.39 -12.26
N PHE A 450 -9.52 9.37 -11.34
CA PHE A 450 -10.22 8.13 -10.99
C PHE A 450 -11.05 7.62 -12.18
N THR A 451 -11.06 6.30 -12.42
CA THR A 451 -11.65 5.74 -13.64
C THR A 451 -13.14 6.07 -13.81
N PRO A 452 -13.59 6.56 -14.99
CA PRO A 452 -15.01 6.80 -15.24
C PRO A 452 -15.80 5.51 -15.52
N LEU A 453 -15.10 4.38 -15.72
CA LEU A 453 -15.74 3.10 -16.06
C LEU A 453 -16.69 2.61 -14.97
N PHE A 454 -16.42 2.91 -13.70
CA PHE A 454 -17.26 2.46 -12.60
C PHE A 454 -18.61 3.17 -12.63
N LEU A 455 -18.61 4.50 -12.67
CA LEU A 455 -19.84 5.30 -12.75
C LEU A 455 -20.62 5.01 -14.03
N PHE A 456 -19.91 4.75 -15.13
CA PHE A 456 -20.54 4.47 -16.40
C PHE A 456 -21.15 3.06 -16.46
N LEU A 457 -20.35 2.01 -16.25
CA LEU A 457 -20.74 0.64 -16.61
C LEU A 457 -21.43 -0.11 -15.48
N ILE A 458 -21.18 0.22 -14.20
CA ILE A 458 -21.83 -0.49 -13.08
C ILE A 458 -23.35 -0.27 -13.08
N PRO A 459 -23.91 0.94 -13.26
CA PRO A 459 -25.36 1.12 -13.34
C PRO A 459 -26.00 0.35 -14.51
N LEU A 460 -25.26 0.17 -15.60
CA LEU A 460 -25.77 -0.56 -16.77
C LEU A 460 -25.93 -2.06 -16.52
N VAL A 461 -25.23 -2.63 -15.54
CA VAL A 461 -25.31 -4.06 -15.20
C VAL A 461 -26.75 -4.53 -14.96
N VAL A 462 -27.59 -3.69 -14.35
CA VAL A 462 -29.01 -3.99 -14.06
C VAL A 462 -29.80 -4.26 -15.36
N PHE A 463 -29.40 -3.63 -16.47
CA PHE A 463 -30.05 -3.77 -17.77
C PHE A 463 -29.51 -4.95 -18.60
N LEU A 464 -28.33 -5.46 -18.27
CA LEU A 464 -27.59 -6.42 -19.11
C LEU A 464 -27.87 -7.90 -18.76
N GLY A 465 -28.78 -8.16 -17.82
CA GLY A 465 -29.34 -9.48 -17.56
C GLY A 465 -28.93 -10.11 -16.23
N LYS A 466 -29.36 -11.36 -16.02
CA LYS A 466 -29.16 -12.08 -14.75
C LYS A 466 -27.69 -12.35 -14.44
N SER A 467 -27.33 -12.21 -13.17
CA SER A 467 -26.01 -12.58 -12.65
C SER A 467 -25.99 -14.07 -12.30
N PRO A 468 -24.96 -14.84 -12.70
CA PRO A 468 -24.78 -16.22 -12.26
C PRO A 468 -24.49 -16.26 -10.75
N PRO A 469 -24.71 -17.40 -10.07
CA PRO A 469 -24.56 -17.50 -8.62
C PRO A 469 -23.22 -16.98 -8.09
N GLN A 470 -22.11 -17.31 -8.77
CA GLN A 470 -20.77 -16.90 -8.35
C GLN A 470 -20.55 -15.39 -8.47
N LEU A 471 -21.17 -14.74 -9.46
CA LEU A 471 -21.08 -13.28 -9.59
C LEU A 471 -21.85 -12.56 -8.48
N LYS A 472 -22.89 -13.18 -7.89
CA LYS A 472 -23.61 -12.58 -6.75
C LYS A 472 -22.68 -12.36 -5.55
N TYR A 473 -21.78 -13.30 -5.25
CA TYR A 473 -20.76 -13.12 -4.20
C TYR A 473 -19.90 -11.89 -4.46
N VAL A 474 -19.49 -11.68 -5.72
CA VAL A 474 -18.67 -10.54 -6.14
C VAL A 474 -19.45 -9.22 -6.02
N ILE A 475 -20.73 -9.22 -6.43
CA ILE A 475 -21.62 -8.04 -6.32
C ILE A 475 -21.85 -7.67 -4.86
N VAL A 476 -22.21 -8.63 -4.01
CA VAL A 476 -22.44 -8.37 -2.57
C VAL A 476 -21.17 -7.86 -1.91
N TYR A 477 -20.01 -8.47 -2.21
CA TYR A 477 -18.73 -8.01 -1.67
C TYR A 477 -18.45 -6.57 -2.09
N PHE A 478 -18.57 -6.26 -3.39
CA PHE A 478 -18.38 -4.90 -3.90
C PHE A 478 -19.29 -3.89 -3.19
N LEU A 479 -20.59 -4.17 -3.12
CA LEU A 479 -21.57 -3.26 -2.52
C LEU A 479 -21.31 -3.02 -1.04
N VAL A 480 -20.96 -4.06 -0.28
CA VAL A 480 -20.71 -3.95 1.17
C VAL A 480 -19.39 -3.24 1.44
N VAL A 481 -18.31 -3.56 0.72
CA VAL A 481 -17.04 -2.85 0.87
C VAL A 481 -17.19 -1.39 0.46
N TRP A 482 -17.88 -1.09 -0.66
CA TRP A 482 -18.18 0.27 -1.07
C TRP A 482 -19.04 1.01 -0.04
N LEU A 483 -20.09 0.38 0.49
CA LEU A 483 -20.99 1.00 1.47
C LEU A 483 -20.24 1.35 2.76
N THR A 484 -19.57 0.37 3.35
CA THR A 484 -18.78 0.56 4.59
C THR A 484 -17.67 1.61 4.43
N TRP A 485 -16.99 1.64 3.29
CA TRP A 485 -16.03 2.69 2.97
C TRP A 485 -16.72 4.05 2.81
N SER A 486 -17.75 4.17 1.99
CA SER A 486 -18.36 5.47 1.64
C SER A 486 -19.01 6.20 2.81
N VAL A 487 -19.35 5.49 3.90
CA VAL A 487 -19.85 6.08 5.15
C VAL A 487 -18.75 6.37 6.18
N SER A 488 -17.53 5.85 5.97
CA SER A 488 -16.39 6.00 6.88
C SER A 488 -15.28 6.89 6.33
N SER A 489 -15.15 7.01 5.01
CA SER A 489 -14.10 7.76 4.32
C SER A 489 -14.50 8.10 2.87
N THR A 490 -14.04 9.23 2.36
CA THR A 490 -14.04 9.55 0.91
C THR A 490 -12.65 9.36 0.26
N MET A 491 -11.65 8.95 1.04
CA MET A 491 -10.30 8.65 0.53
C MET A 491 -10.30 7.46 -0.42
N ILE A 492 -10.12 7.76 -1.71
CA ILE A 492 -10.26 6.81 -2.83
C ILE A 492 -9.36 5.58 -2.67
N ARG A 493 -8.11 5.75 -2.24
CA ARG A 493 -7.21 4.60 -2.04
C ARG A 493 -7.74 3.56 -1.03
N PHE A 494 -8.58 3.94 -0.08
CA PHE A 494 -9.16 2.99 0.88
C PHE A 494 -10.26 2.10 0.25
N MET A 495 -10.82 2.49 -0.90
CA MET A 495 -11.78 1.68 -1.67
C MET A 495 -11.10 0.62 -2.55
N MET A 496 -9.77 0.64 -2.69
CA MET A 496 -9.02 -0.25 -3.58
C MET A 496 -9.37 -1.75 -3.45
N PRO A 497 -9.65 -2.31 -2.26
CA PRO A 497 -10.06 -3.71 -2.13
C PRO A 497 -11.38 -4.07 -2.82
N ALA A 498 -12.22 -3.09 -3.17
CA ALA A 498 -13.45 -3.29 -3.94
C ALA A 498 -13.22 -3.28 -5.46
N TYR A 499 -12.08 -2.73 -5.92
CA TYR A 499 -11.83 -2.53 -7.36
C TYR A 499 -11.73 -3.83 -8.15
N PRO A 500 -11.11 -4.91 -7.65
CA PRO A 500 -11.12 -6.20 -8.35
C PRO A 500 -12.53 -6.73 -8.57
N ALA A 501 -13.41 -6.57 -7.57
CA ALA A 501 -14.80 -7.00 -7.67
C ALA A 501 -15.57 -6.17 -8.70
N ALA A 502 -15.40 -4.84 -8.70
CA ALA A 502 -15.96 -3.96 -9.73
C ALA A 502 -15.47 -4.33 -11.14
N GLY A 503 -14.17 -4.58 -11.30
CA GLY A 503 -13.57 -5.03 -12.56
C GLY A 503 -14.17 -6.35 -13.05
N LEU A 504 -14.34 -7.34 -12.17
CA LEU A 504 -14.99 -8.63 -12.49
C LEU A 504 -16.45 -8.45 -12.91
N ILE A 505 -17.20 -7.59 -12.21
CA ILE A 505 -18.60 -7.29 -12.55
C ILE A 505 -18.67 -6.68 -13.95
N ILE A 506 -17.93 -5.60 -14.20
CA ILE A 506 -17.93 -4.92 -15.50
C ILE A 506 -17.49 -5.89 -16.61
N ALA A 507 -16.39 -6.61 -16.41
CA ALA A 507 -15.83 -7.50 -17.41
C ALA A 507 -16.73 -8.70 -17.71
N TYR A 508 -17.43 -9.26 -16.71
CA TYR A 508 -18.37 -10.36 -16.94
C TYR A 508 -19.44 -9.93 -17.93
N TYR A 509 -20.10 -8.80 -17.65
CA TYR A 509 -21.14 -8.29 -18.54
C TYR A 509 -20.58 -7.89 -19.89
N LEU A 510 -19.44 -7.19 -19.95
CA LEU A 510 -18.79 -6.78 -21.20
C LEU A 510 -18.45 -7.98 -22.12
N THR A 511 -18.12 -9.13 -21.55
CA THR A 511 -17.71 -10.32 -22.30
C THR A 511 -18.86 -11.31 -22.53
N ALA A 512 -20.01 -11.11 -21.89
CA ALA A 512 -21.19 -11.94 -22.08
C ALA A 512 -21.78 -11.84 -23.50
N ASN A 513 -22.69 -12.75 -23.83
CA ASN A 513 -23.34 -12.83 -25.13
C ASN A 513 -24.63 -12.00 -25.14
N PHE A 514 -24.51 -10.69 -25.31
CA PHE A 514 -25.62 -9.77 -25.54
C PHE A 514 -25.26 -8.83 -26.71
N TYR A 515 -26.27 -8.37 -27.46
CA TYR A 515 -26.21 -7.40 -28.57
C TYR A 515 -24.81 -7.11 -29.15
N LYS A 516 -24.38 -7.93 -30.13
CA LYS A 516 -23.01 -7.99 -30.67
C LYS A 516 -22.39 -6.62 -30.97
N SER A 517 -23.15 -5.71 -31.60
CA SER A 517 -22.65 -4.37 -31.98
C SER A 517 -22.40 -3.47 -30.77
N LEU A 518 -23.29 -3.47 -29.76
CA LEU A 518 -23.12 -2.67 -28.53
C LEU A 518 -21.88 -3.14 -27.79
N LYS A 519 -21.75 -4.46 -27.62
CA LYS A 519 -20.58 -5.08 -27.01
C LYS A 519 -19.28 -4.62 -27.67
N LYS A 520 -19.21 -4.63 -29.01
CA LYS A 520 -18.00 -4.20 -29.74
C LYS A 520 -17.64 -2.75 -29.42
N ILE A 521 -18.63 -1.84 -29.39
CA ILE A 521 -18.40 -0.43 -29.04
C ILE A 521 -17.93 -0.30 -27.59
N LEU A 522 -18.61 -0.97 -26.65
CA LEU A 522 -18.24 -0.92 -25.24
C LEU A 522 -16.82 -1.43 -25.00
N LEU A 523 -16.40 -2.50 -25.69
CA LEU A 523 -15.04 -3.04 -25.60
C LEU A 523 -13.99 -2.01 -26.02
N TRP A 524 -14.16 -1.40 -27.20
CA TRP A 524 -13.21 -0.39 -27.71
C TRP A 524 -13.14 0.84 -26.82
N MET A 525 -14.28 1.26 -26.26
CA MET A 525 -14.35 2.39 -25.35
C MET A 525 -13.71 2.08 -23.98
N VAL A 526 -13.86 0.85 -23.46
CA VAL A 526 -13.11 0.38 -22.29
C VAL A 526 -11.61 0.41 -22.57
N LEU A 527 -11.17 -0.10 -23.72
CA LEU A 527 -9.76 -0.04 -24.13
C LEU A 527 -9.26 1.42 -24.18
N PHE A 528 -10.02 2.32 -24.80
CA PHE A 528 -9.69 3.73 -24.89
C PHE A 528 -9.52 4.38 -23.50
N VAL A 529 -10.48 4.17 -22.59
CA VAL A 529 -10.38 4.69 -21.21
C VAL A 529 -9.16 4.12 -20.48
N CYS A 530 -8.90 2.81 -20.62
CA CYS A 530 -7.74 2.19 -19.98
C CYS A 530 -6.42 2.72 -20.54
N ILE A 531 -6.32 2.97 -21.85
CA ILE A 531 -5.15 3.60 -22.48
C ILE A 531 -4.92 5.01 -21.90
N LEU A 532 -5.98 5.81 -21.75
CA LEU A 532 -5.85 7.15 -21.18
C LEU A 532 -5.44 7.12 -19.70
N ASN A 533 -5.93 6.15 -18.92
CA ASN A 533 -5.47 5.99 -17.54
C ASN A 533 -4.00 5.56 -17.46
N VAL A 534 -3.53 4.70 -18.38
CA VAL A 534 -2.10 4.35 -18.50
C VAL A 534 -1.27 5.59 -18.86
N TYR A 535 -1.76 6.40 -19.79
CA TYR A 535 -1.14 7.68 -20.15
C TYR A 535 -1.02 8.62 -18.94
N TRP A 536 -2.09 8.88 -18.19
CA TRP A 536 -2.03 9.77 -17.02
C TRP A 536 -1.13 9.22 -15.92
N SER A 537 -1.18 7.92 -15.66
CA SER A 537 -0.31 7.29 -14.66
C SER A 537 1.15 7.36 -15.08
N GLY A 538 1.44 7.11 -16.36
CA GLY A 538 2.78 7.28 -16.93
C GLY A 538 3.26 8.73 -16.85
N TRP A 539 2.38 9.71 -17.08
CA TRP A 539 2.71 11.13 -16.96
C TRP A 539 3.00 11.54 -15.52
N ILE A 540 2.21 11.04 -14.56
CA ILE A 540 2.47 11.24 -13.12
C ILE A 540 3.85 10.67 -12.76
N TYR A 541 4.15 9.45 -13.20
CA TYR A 541 5.47 8.84 -12.98
C TYR A 541 6.60 9.63 -13.64
N TYR A 542 6.36 10.16 -14.84
CA TYR A 542 7.32 11.01 -15.55
C TYR A 542 7.64 12.28 -14.77
N ILE A 543 6.62 13.00 -14.28
CA ILE A 543 6.77 14.22 -13.47
C ILE A 543 7.43 13.91 -12.12
N GLN A 544 7.16 12.75 -11.53
CA GLN A 544 7.81 12.33 -10.27
C GLN A 544 9.32 12.15 -10.42
N GLY A 545 9.84 11.97 -11.64
CA GLY A 545 11.27 11.92 -11.94
C GLY A 545 11.96 10.60 -11.59
N GLY A 546 11.28 9.67 -10.91
CA GLY A 546 11.89 8.39 -10.48
C GLY A 546 12.47 7.55 -11.63
N TRP A 547 11.90 7.68 -12.83
CA TRP A 547 12.42 7.04 -14.05
C TRP A 547 13.85 7.47 -14.38
N GLN A 548 14.26 8.69 -14.04
CA GLN A 548 15.60 9.21 -14.30
C GLN A 548 16.65 8.43 -13.52
N VAL A 549 16.32 7.98 -12.31
CA VAL A 549 17.20 7.11 -11.52
C VAL A 549 17.25 5.70 -12.11
N VAL A 550 16.11 5.18 -12.57
CA VAL A 550 16.03 3.84 -13.17
C VAL A 550 16.89 3.72 -14.43
N VAL A 551 16.94 4.78 -15.25
CA VAL A 551 17.78 4.82 -16.46
C VAL A 551 19.14 5.46 -16.27
N GLY A 552 19.51 5.83 -15.03
CA GLY A 552 20.85 6.29 -14.70
C GLY A 552 21.17 7.73 -15.10
N LYS A 553 20.15 8.55 -15.41
CA LYS A 553 20.29 10.00 -15.66
C LYS A 553 20.58 10.80 -14.40
N GLN A 554 20.08 10.33 -13.25
CA GLN A 554 20.30 10.96 -11.95
C GLN A 554 20.68 9.89 -10.94
N SER A 555 21.60 10.21 -10.02
CA SER A 555 21.92 9.29 -8.93
C SER A 555 20.78 9.27 -7.90
N LYS A 556 20.62 8.14 -7.18
CA LYS A 556 19.69 8.06 -6.04
C LYS A 556 19.96 9.15 -5.00
N LYS A 557 21.25 9.44 -4.75
CA LYS A 557 21.68 10.47 -3.82
C LYS A 557 21.15 11.84 -4.23
N ASP A 558 21.40 12.24 -5.47
CA ASP A 558 21.00 13.58 -5.94
C ASP A 558 19.48 13.71 -5.95
N PHE A 559 18.78 12.69 -6.46
CA PHE A 559 17.31 12.66 -6.51
C PHE A 559 16.67 12.84 -5.14
N LEU A 560 17.13 12.10 -4.12
CA LEU A 560 16.57 12.17 -2.76
C LEU A 560 17.13 13.32 -1.90
N SER A 561 18.15 14.03 -2.39
CA SER A 561 18.76 15.17 -1.70
C SER A 561 18.25 16.52 -2.18
N THR A 562 17.28 16.52 -3.10
CA THR A 562 16.68 17.72 -3.69
C THR A 562 15.17 17.68 -3.57
N THR A 563 14.57 18.85 -3.40
CA THR A 563 13.14 19.08 -3.38
C THR A 563 12.55 18.97 -4.79
N HIS A 564 11.47 18.20 -4.91
CA HIS A 564 10.62 18.21 -6.09
C HIS A 564 9.14 18.03 -5.71
N SER A 565 8.24 18.24 -6.67
CA SER A 565 6.79 18.35 -6.41
C SER A 565 6.18 17.17 -5.63
N SER A 566 6.73 15.97 -5.81
CA SER A 566 6.26 14.74 -5.16
C SER A 566 7.14 14.27 -4.01
N TYR A 567 8.17 15.04 -3.67
CA TYR A 567 9.10 14.77 -2.57
C TYR A 567 9.66 16.11 -2.05
N PRO A 568 8.86 16.84 -1.25
CA PRO A 568 9.26 18.15 -0.77
C PRO A 568 10.38 18.05 0.27
N TYR A 569 11.24 19.07 0.32
CA TYR A 569 12.27 19.26 1.35
C TYR A 569 13.17 18.02 1.51
N GLY A 570 13.86 17.63 0.43
CA GLY A 570 14.69 16.43 0.38
C GLY A 570 15.74 16.38 1.49
N TYR A 571 15.82 15.26 2.22
CA TYR A 571 16.61 15.13 3.45
C TYR A 571 17.79 14.15 3.36
N TYR A 572 17.95 13.48 2.23
CA TYR A 572 18.88 12.34 2.11
C TYR A 572 20.35 12.71 2.29
N ALA A 573 20.76 13.94 1.93
CA ALA A 573 22.13 14.38 2.12
C ALA A 573 22.57 14.33 3.59
N ALA A 574 21.68 14.70 4.52
CA ALA A 574 21.95 14.59 5.95
C ALA A 574 21.96 13.12 6.42
N MET A 575 21.09 12.28 5.86
CA MET A 575 21.08 10.83 6.17
C MET A 575 22.37 10.16 5.73
N GLU A 576 22.87 10.48 4.53
CA GLU A 576 24.16 9.97 4.06
C GLU A 576 25.31 10.40 4.98
N PHE A 577 25.35 11.68 5.37
CA PHE A 577 26.32 12.17 6.33
C PHE A 577 26.24 11.41 7.67
N ILE A 578 25.04 11.23 8.21
CA ILE A 578 24.80 10.52 9.48
C ILE A 578 25.27 9.07 9.38
N ASN A 579 24.85 8.35 8.34
CA ASN A 579 25.13 6.93 8.18
C ASN A 579 26.61 6.65 7.95
N LYS A 580 27.34 7.60 7.33
CA LYS A 580 28.78 7.47 7.06
C LYS A 580 29.66 7.90 8.24
N ASN A 581 29.32 8.99 8.93
CA ASN A 581 30.24 9.65 9.86
C ASN A 581 29.93 9.41 11.34
N LEU A 582 28.69 9.10 11.71
CA LEU A 582 28.34 8.93 13.13
C LEU A 582 28.57 7.49 13.62
N PRO A 583 28.87 7.26 14.91
CA PRO A 583 28.97 5.91 15.50
C PRO A 583 27.71 5.08 15.27
N LYS A 584 27.81 3.75 15.10
CA LYS A 584 26.65 2.87 14.82
C LYS A 584 25.55 2.93 15.88
N ASN A 585 25.91 3.18 17.14
CA ASN A 585 25.01 3.32 18.27
C ASN A 585 24.54 4.77 18.50
N ALA A 586 24.90 5.72 17.62
CA ALA A 586 24.42 7.10 17.74
C ALA A 586 22.89 7.13 17.70
N LYS A 587 22.30 7.83 18.67
CA LYS A 587 20.87 8.12 18.72
C LYS A 587 20.65 9.57 18.30
N VAL A 588 19.83 9.78 17.27
CA VAL A 588 19.66 11.04 16.55
C VAL A 588 18.24 11.54 16.72
N LEU A 589 18.07 12.74 17.29
CA LEU A 589 16.78 13.39 17.44
C LEU A 589 16.39 14.13 16.16
N PHE A 590 15.23 13.80 15.59
CA PHE A 590 14.71 14.41 14.38
C PHE A 590 13.84 15.62 14.76
N ILE A 591 14.16 16.78 14.18
CA ILE A 591 13.38 18.00 14.31
C ILE A 591 12.89 18.40 12.92
N GLY A 592 11.57 18.48 12.77
CA GLY A 592 10.95 18.88 11.51
C GLY A 592 11.04 17.83 10.41
N GLU A 593 11.18 16.56 10.75
CA GLU A 593 11.15 15.46 9.79
C GLU A 593 10.45 14.24 10.40
N GLY A 594 9.46 13.69 9.69
CA GLY A 594 8.79 12.44 10.06
C GLY A 594 9.28 11.22 9.27
N ARG A 595 9.92 11.45 8.11
CA ARG A 595 10.46 10.42 7.22
C ARG A 595 11.78 9.91 7.79
N SER A 596 11.72 8.79 8.51
CA SER A 596 12.88 8.20 9.19
C SER A 596 13.54 7.07 8.40
N PHE A 597 13.01 6.69 7.23
CA PHE A 597 13.41 5.47 6.55
C PHE A 597 14.90 5.38 6.18
N TYR A 598 15.51 6.44 5.63
CA TYR A 598 16.87 6.36 5.09
C TYR A 598 18.00 6.40 6.12
N ILE A 599 17.70 6.41 7.43
CA ILE A 599 18.73 6.42 8.49
C ILE A 599 19.17 4.99 8.87
N ASP A 600 20.46 4.81 9.18
CA ASP A 600 21.07 3.56 9.68
C ASP A 600 21.54 3.70 11.14
N ARG A 601 21.00 4.69 11.86
CA ARG A 601 21.27 5.04 13.26
C ARG A 601 19.95 5.12 13.99
N ILE A 602 19.97 5.09 15.32
CA ILE A 602 18.74 5.03 16.12
C ILE A 602 18.01 6.38 16.02
N PRO A 603 16.85 6.50 15.33
CA PRO A 603 16.15 7.77 15.25
C PRO A 603 15.23 7.96 16.46
N VAL A 604 15.13 9.19 16.97
CA VAL A 604 14.04 9.65 17.83
C VAL A 604 13.21 10.61 16.99
N VAL A 605 12.06 10.14 16.53
CA VAL A 605 11.23 10.82 15.53
C VAL A 605 9.79 10.86 15.99
N SER A 606 9.05 11.89 15.59
CA SER A 606 7.61 12.00 15.78
C SER A 606 6.87 12.08 14.45
N SER A 607 5.68 11.50 14.38
CA SER A 607 4.78 11.70 13.24
C SER A 607 3.97 12.98 13.39
N ALA A 608 3.30 13.39 12.31
CA ALA A 608 2.54 14.65 12.27
C ALA A 608 1.42 14.76 13.32
N HIS A 609 0.86 13.62 13.74
CA HIS A 609 -0.26 13.54 14.70
C HIS A 609 0.18 13.11 16.10
N ASP A 610 1.48 13.16 16.39
CA ASP A 610 2.05 12.82 17.70
C ASP A 610 2.61 14.04 18.43
N LEU A 611 2.99 13.85 19.70
CA LEU A 611 3.80 14.80 20.45
C LEU A 611 5.21 14.90 19.84
N THR A 612 5.80 16.09 19.91
CA THR A 612 7.13 16.35 19.35
C THR A 612 8.18 16.26 20.48
N PRO A 613 9.13 15.29 20.44
CA PRO A 613 9.99 14.96 21.58
C PRO A 613 10.75 16.17 22.15
N ILE A 614 11.36 17.00 21.31
CA ILE A 614 12.13 18.17 21.78
C ILE A 614 11.26 19.20 22.51
N VAL A 615 10.00 19.33 22.10
CA VAL A 615 9.04 20.23 22.75
C VAL A 615 8.67 19.68 24.13
N GLU A 616 8.39 18.38 24.23
CA GLU A 616 8.01 17.74 25.49
C GLU A 616 9.17 17.67 26.50
N PHE A 617 10.40 17.43 26.03
CA PHE A 617 11.60 17.50 26.87
C PHE A 617 11.81 18.91 27.42
N ALA A 618 11.63 19.95 26.59
CA ALA A 618 11.78 21.33 27.00
C ALA A 618 10.67 21.78 27.97
N LYS A 619 9.40 21.45 27.69
CA LYS A 619 8.26 21.74 28.58
C LYS A 619 8.42 21.17 29.97
N SER A 620 8.98 19.95 30.05
CA SER A 620 9.20 19.27 31.32
C SER A 620 10.49 19.69 32.03
N SER A 621 11.25 20.65 31.49
CA SER A 621 12.53 21.12 32.05
C SER A 621 12.42 22.56 32.55
N ASN A 622 13.14 22.89 33.61
CA ASN A 622 13.18 24.24 34.18
C ASN A 622 14.40 25.05 33.72
N SER A 623 15.42 24.39 33.16
CA SER A 623 16.65 25.02 32.67
C SER A 623 17.24 24.28 31.47
N ALA A 624 18.17 24.93 30.78
CA ALA A 624 18.94 24.32 29.68
C ALA A 624 19.71 23.07 30.11
N ASP A 625 20.27 23.09 31.33
CA ASP A 625 21.05 22.00 31.89
C ASP A 625 20.14 20.81 32.23
N GLU A 626 18.93 21.07 32.74
CA GLU A 626 17.92 20.02 32.95
C GLU A 626 17.47 19.40 31.62
N LEU A 627 17.24 20.21 30.58
CA LEU A 627 16.92 19.72 29.24
C LEU A 627 18.06 18.87 28.67
N TYR A 628 19.31 19.32 28.81
CA TYR A 628 20.49 18.56 28.43
C TYR A 628 20.53 17.19 29.12
N LEU A 629 20.33 17.17 30.44
CA LEU A 629 20.32 15.93 31.22
C LEU A 629 19.22 14.98 30.75
N LYS A 630 18.01 15.46 30.45
CA LYS A 630 16.94 14.61 29.90
C LYS A 630 17.28 14.03 28.54
N ILE A 631 17.83 14.85 27.63
CA ILE A 631 18.26 14.40 26.31
C ILE A 631 19.38 13.34 26.43
N LYS A 632 20.32 13.53 27.38
CA LYS A 632 21.37 12.56 27.70
C LYS A 632 20.83 11.28 28.36
N GLN A 633 19.83 11.37 29.24
CA GLN A 633 19.16 10.21 29.85
C GLN A 633 18.48 9.34 28.79
N GLU A 634 17.92 9.96 27.76
CA GLU A 634 17.42 9.27 26.57
C GLU A 634 18.55 8.69 25.70
N GLY A 635 19.82 8.97 26.00
CA GLY A 635 20.98 8.53 25.22
C GLY A 635 21.11 9.23 23.86
N ILE A 636 20.41 10.36 23.66
CA ILE A 636 20.48 11.12 22.42
C ILE A 636 21.84 11.82 22.34
N THR A 637 22.47 11.71 21.19
CA THR A 637 23.85 12.20 20.94
C THR A 637 23.91 13.29 19.89
N HIS A 638 22.95 13.29 18.96
CA HIS A 638 22.95 14.20 17.81
C HIS A 638 21.53 14.68 17.53
N ILE A 639 21.42 15.81 16.82
CA ILE A 639 20.17 16.37 16.32
C ILE A 639 20.25 16.43 14.80
N PHE A 640 19.20 15.98 14.13
CA PHE A 640 18.98 16.21 12.71
C PHE A 640 17.82 17.20 12.54
N PHE A 641 18.01 18.24 11.74
CA PHE A 641 17.02 19.29 11.51
C PHE A 641 16.73 19.44 10.02
N ASN A 642 15.45 19.33 9.62
CA ASN A 642 14.97 19.66 8.28
C ASN A 642 14.09 20.92 8.33
N MET A 643 14.64 22.06 7.93
CA MET A 643 14.03 23.38 8.20
C MET A 643 12.73 23.61 7.41
N GLY A 644 12.74 23.38 6.11
CA GLY A 644 11.56 23.62 5.25
C GLY A 644 10.40 22.70 5.60
N GLU A 645 10.71 21.44 5.92
CA GLU A 645 9.72 20.48 6.39
C GLU A 645 9.22 20.84 7.81
N ALA A 646 10.07 21.36 8.70
CA ALA A 646 9.64 21.90 9.99
C ALA A 646 8.59 23.02 9.84
N ILE A 647 8.80 23.95 8.90
CA ILE A 647 7.84 25.02 8.63
C ILE A 647 6.52 24.44 8.12
N ARG A 648 6.56 23.52 7.15
CA ARG A 648 5.36 22.88 6.60
C ARG A 648 4.58 22.13 7.68
N LEU A 649 5.26 21.30 8.45
CA LEU A 649 4.65 20.51 9.53
C LEU A 649 4.14 21.38 10.68
N GLY A 650 4.86 22.45 11.01
CA GLY A 650 4.44 23.44 11.98
C GLY A 650 3.15 24.15 11.57
N LYS A 651 3.05 24.60 10.32
CA LYS A 651 1.85 25.28 9.79
C LYS A 651 0.66 24.32 9.62
N SER A 652 0.88 23.15 9.03
CA SER A 652 -0.21 22.23 8.68
C SER A 652 -0.69 21.38 9.84
N TYR A 653 0.19 20.99 10.76
CA TYR A 653 -0.11 20.02 11.83
C TYR A 653 0.14 20.55 13.25
N LYS A 654 0.61 21.80 13.39
CA LYS A 654 0.93 22.40 14.70
C LYS A 654 1.87 21.51 15.51
N MET A 655 2.90 20.96 14.86
CA MET A 655 3.86 20.06 15.52
C MET A 655 4.65 20.76 16.64
N PHE A 656 4.91 22.07 16.52
CA PHE A 656 5.74 22.82 17.45
C PHE A 656 4.88 23.73 18.36
N GLN A 657 4.36 23.15 19.44
CA GLN A 657 3.53 23.85 20.43
C GLN A 657 4.39 24.39 21.59
N TRP A 658 5.27 25.35 21.27
CA TRP A 658 6.12 26.01 22.25
C TRP A 658 5.34 27.00 23.11
N ASP A 659 5.57 26.98 24.42
CA ASP A 659 5.28 28.12 25.31
C ASP A 659 6.56 28.95 25.53
N GLU A 660 6.43 30.13 26.14
CA GLU A 660 7.56 31.06 26.30
C GLU A 660 8.67 30.47 27.16
N LYS A 661 8.32 29.72 28.22
CA LYS A 661 9.28 29.05 29.11
C LYS A 661 10.07 27.98 28.36
N SER A 662 9.38 27.05 27.72
CA SER A 662 9.98 25.92 27.00
C SER A 662 10.82 26.38 25.82
N LEU A 663 10.40 27.41 25.10
CA LEU A 663 11.20 27.99 24.03
C LEU A 663 12.48 28.67 24.56
N ALA A 664 12.39 29.40 25.67
CA ALA A 664 13.55 30.00 26.32
C ALA A 664 14.55 28.92 26.80
N VAL A 665 14.06 27.86 27.44
CA VAL A 665 14.88 26.70 27.85
C VAL A 665 15.57 26.05 26.66
N TYR A 666 14.84 25.85 25.55
CA TYR A 666 15.40 25.31 24.31
C TYR A 666 16.47 26.23 23.70
N ASN A 667 16.27 27.56 23.72
CA ASN A 667 17.23 28.53 23.20
C ASN A 667 18.54 28.53 23.98
N GLU A 668 18.47 28.52 25.31
CA GLU A 668 19.66 28.45 26.15
C GLU A 668 20.38 27.10 26.02
N PHE A 669 19.62 26.00 25.89
CA PHE A 669 20.20 24.69 25.56
C PHE A 669 20.93 24.73 24.23
N TRP A 670 20.30 25.29 23.19
CA TRP A 670 20.89 25.40 21.85
C TRP A 670 22.18 26.21 21.87
N LYS A 671 22.20 27.31 22.64
CA LYS A 671 23.36 28.18 22.78
C LYS A 671 24.55 27.50 23.48
N LYS A 672 24.28 26.62 24.45
CA LYS A 672 25.31 26.03 25.31
C LYS A 672 25.78 24.64 24.87
N TYR A 673 24.91 23.82 24.27
CA TYR A 673 25.18 22.38 24.11
C TYR A 673 25.21 21.89 22.66
N VAL A 674 24.96 22.74 21.68
CA VAL A 674 24.77 22.30 20.29
C VAL A 674 25.89 22.82 19.41
N LYS A 675 26.48 21.93 18.61
CA LYS A 675 27.51 22.28 17.61
C LYS A 675 27.11 21.74 16.24
N GLU A 676 27.11 22.59 15.21
CA GLU A 676 26.83 22.13 13.84
C GLU A 676 28.03 21.37 13.28
N ILE A 677 27.78 20.17 12.74
CA ILE A 677 28.80 19.31 12.14
C ILE A 677 28.56 19.02 10.66
N PHE A 678 27.37 19.32 10.16
CA PHE A 678 27.01 19.25 8.74
C PHE A 678 25.83 20.16 8.44
N ASN A 679 25.86 20.79 7.27
CA ASN A 679 24.70 21.44 6.69
C ASN A 679 24.70 21.28 5.17
N LYS A 680 23.51 21.39 4.58
CA LYS A 680 23.31 21.59 3.15
C LYS A 680 22.14 22.54 2.94
N ASP A 681 22.41 23.64 2.27
CA ASP A 681 21.41 24.59 1.82
C ASP A 681 20.91 24.22 0.41
N GLU A 682 19.63 24.44 0.17
CA GLU A 682 18.99 24.22 -1.12
C GLU A 682 18.37 25.52 -1.62
N MET A 683 18.70 25.87 -2.87
CA MET A 683 18.16 27.02 -3.58
C MET A 683 17.27 26.54 -4.73
N ILE A 684 16.06 27.08 -4.85
CA ILE A 684 15.13 26.83 -5.96
C ILE A 684 14.85 28.15 -6.66
N ASN A 685 15.22 28.25 -7.94
CA ASN A 685 15.04 29.46 -8.75
C ASN A 685 15.61 30.72 -8.08
N GLY A 686 16.78 30.61 -7.44
CA GLY A 686 17.44 31.70 -6.73
C GLY A 686 16.89 32.03 -5.34
N ASN A 687 15.80 31.37 -4.90
CA ASN A 687 15.24 31.53 -3.56
C ASN A 687 15.69 30.38 -2.65
N PHE A 688 16.01 30.71 -1.40
CA PHE A 688 16.30 29.71 -0.39
C PHE A 688 15.06 28.88 -0.10
N ALA A 689 15.16 27.57 -0.30
CA ALA A 689 14.02 26.66 -0.21
C ALA A 689 14.09 25.75 1.01
N ASN A 690 15.29 25.25 1.34
CA ASN A 690 15.48 24.35 2.47
C ASN A 690 16.90 24.42 3.03
N ARG A 691 17.05 24.03 4.29
CA ARG A 691 18.33 23.66 4.89
C ARG A 691 18.14 22.39 5.70
N VAL A 692 19.03 21.44 5.47
CA VAL A 692 19.16 20.22 6.28
C VAL A 692 20.46 20.30 7.05
N SER A 693 20.42 20.08 8.36
CA SER A 693 21.59 20.23 9.24
C SER A 693 21.68 19.10 10.25
N VAL A 694 22.91 18.73 10.61
CA VAL A 694 23.20 17.75 11.65
C VAL A 694 24.08 18.42 12.70
N TYR A 695 23.70 18.22 13.96
CA TYR A 695 24.35 18.81 15.11
C TYR A 695 24.80 17.72 16.08
N GLU A 696 25.95 17.95 16.70
CA GLU A 696 26.46 17.21 17.84
C GLU A 696 25.98 17.85 19.15
N ILE A 697 25.62 17.02 20.13
CA ILE A 697 25.30 17.47 21.49
C ILE A 697 26.56 17.33 22.35
N LEU A 698 27.18 18.48 22.64
CA LEU A 698 28.48 18.58 23.29
C LEU A 698 28.47 17.90 24.68
N PRO A 699 29.55 17.19 25.05
CA PRO A 699 29.80 16.82 26.44
C PRO A 699 29.86 18.07 27.34
N GLU A 700 29.45 17.94 28.60
CA GLU A 700 29.40 19.06 29.55
C GLU A 700 30.74 19.82 29.66
N LYS A 701 31.86 19.10 29.65
CA LYS A 701 33.20 19.71 29.69
C LYS A 701 33.51 20.59 28.47
N GLU A 702 33.04 20.19 27.29
CA GLU A 702 33.22 20.95 26.05
C GLU A 702 32.22 22.12 25.96
N ALA A 703 30.99 21.90 26.41
CA ALA A 703 29.95 22.92 26.51
C ALA A 703 30.30 24.05 27.49
N ALA A 704 31.12 23.77 28.50
CA ALA A 704 31.63 24.78 29.43
C ALA A 704 32.68 25.72 28.80
N ILE A 705 33.28 25.32 27.68
CA ILE A 705 34.22 26.16 26.94
C ILE A 705 33.41 27.12 26.05
N PRO A 706 33.66 28.45 26.12
CA PRO A 706 33.00 29.40 25.25
C PRO A 706 33.19 29.03 23.77
N HIS A 707 32.08 28.85 23.06
CA HIS A 707 32.06 28.61 21.62
C HIS A 707 30.96 29.45 20.98
N THR A 708 31.10 29.70 19.68
CA THR A 708 30.05 30.38 18.92
C THR A 708 28.91 29.38 18.69
N PRO A 709 27.70 29.65 19.23
CA PRO A 709 26.57 28.76 19.02
C PRO A 709 26.16 28.75 17.55
N PRO A 710 25.72 27.60 17.00
CA PRO A 710 25.22 27.55 15.65
C PRO A 710 23.90 28.31 15.53
N PHE A 711 23.59 28.78 14.33
CA PHE A 711 22.35 29.48 14.03
C PHE A 711 21.12 28.64 14.41
N ASN A 712 20.24 29.17 15.27
CA ASN A 712 19.10 28.44 15.80
C ASN A 712 17.92 28.45 14.82
N LEU A 713 17.87 27.45 13.93
CA LEU A 713 16.84 27.32 12.89
C LEU A 713 15.41 27.33 13.45
N MET A 714 15.19 26.76 14.65
CA MET A 714 13.85 26.72 15.24
C MET A 714 13.35 28.13 15.56
N THR A 715 14.12 28.89 16.32
CA THR A 715 13.66 30.21 16.82
C THR A 715 13.80 31.29 15.76
N GLU A 716 14.87 31.27 14.98
CA GLU A 716 15.16 32.33 14.03
C GLU A 716 14.35 32.22 12.73
N ILE A 717 13.90 31.03 12.36
CA ILE A 717 13.18 30.79 11.10
C ILE A 717 11.83 30.12 11.35
N VAL A 718 11.83 28.93 11.96
CA VAL A 718 10.62 28.08 12.00
C VAL A 718 9.50 28.73 12.80
N VAL A 719 9.77 29.19 14.03
CA VAL A 719 8.77 29.85 14.89
C VAL A 719 8.25 31.13 14.26
N LYS A 720 9.11 31.99 13.70
CA LYS A 720 8.70 33.22 13.00
C LYS A 720 7.81 32.93 11.79
N ASN A 721 8.05 31.84 11.09
CA ASN A 721 7.22 31.44 9.95
C ASN A 721 5.89 30.81 10.36
N ILE A 722 5.82 30.10 11.49
CA ILE A 722 4.59 29.47 11.99
C ILE A 722 3.68 30.51 12.65
N ASN A 723 4.26 31.49 13.34
CA ASN A 723 3.54 32.55 14.08
C ASN A 723 3.94 33.95 13.54
N PRO A 724 3.48 34.35 12.35
CA PRO A 724 3.90 35.60 11.70
C PRO A 724 3.43 36.89 12.42
N THR A 725 2.61 36.77 13.47
CA THR A 725 2.06 37.88 14.26
C THR A 725 2.81 38.14 15.58
N LYS A 726 3.96 37.50 15.82
CA LYS A 726 4.87 37.79 16.94
C LYS A 726 6.20 38.34 16.43
#